data_AF-A0A931CHK1-F1
#
_entry.id   AF-A0A931CHK1-F1
#
_cell.length_a   1.000
_cell.length_b   1.000
_cell.length_c   1.000
_cell.angle_alpha   90.00
_cell.angle_beta   90.00
_cell.angle_gamma   90.00
#
_symmetry.space_group_name_H-M   'P 1'
#
loop_
_entity.id
_entity.type
_entity.pdbx_description
1 polymer ?
#
loop_
_entity_poly.entity_id
_entity_poly.type
_entity_poly.pdbx_seq_one_letter_code
_entity_poly.pdbx_strand_id
1 'polypeptide(L)'
;MRCQRDCPGTIEDGYCDTCGLAPARVAEVPAPAVTTSGPLSCGRGDCTGTIEDGYCDTCGLAPVAGAVPKPRAGGSAMSRPASSRSGALSTRTGGSARTGSSRSSSRRRFGGGLVDIAPITQADPATAVMPVAEVPEGKRYCAKCGKPVGRARGERPGRTSGFCAACGEPFNFTPKLVKGDLVAGQYEVVGPLAHGGLGWIYLAVDKNVSDRWVVLKGLLNSGDEDALAAAVAERRFLAEVEHPNIVKIYNFVEHSSSAGDSAGYIVMEYVGGKSLKDLRKTEPFPVERALAYVLEIMPAFGYLHDRGLIFCDFKPDNVIQAGDQMRLIDLGGVVHVDDQEAALYGTVGYQAPEMATEGPSIASDLYTIGRTLAVLTTDFRGYQSTYADSLPARDEFEAYQRHESFYRLLLRATRRDPADRFVDATEMTEQMLGVLRQVLAAGGEPRPAPSRLFTGELRTDLRDDTLRWQDLPTPLIDLTDPAAAFLASVTVTDPAEVLTLLGKAPQYTLEVRLRELRANIDLGARTGRFEDATASRALLAESAGADWRVAWYDGLLALATGDTDQARSRFDAVYAALPGELAPQLALGFTAELAGDLKTAAGYYDVVSRTDPAYTTAAAGLARCRLAEGDRAGAVEAYNRVPGTSSAYRVSQVGAVRALVRPHESAAVDVDSLTSAAELIERLEVEAAQLAALRAELLEQALRTLGGGTRIPAAVLGGTRAGDAGERDVRFALEAAYREMARAVHGPEKIRLVDMANAARPRTRT
;
A
#
# COMPACT_ATOMS: atom_id res chain seq x y z
N MET A 1 16.13 -57.04 16.06
CA MET A 1 17.56 -56.73 15.82
C MET A 1 18.14 -56.19 17.12
N ARG A 2 19.36 -56.58 17.55
CA ARG A 2 19.98 -56.07 18.79
C ARG A 2 20.70 -54.73 18.52
N CYS A 3 20.61 -53.76 19.44
CA CYS A 3 21.39 -52.49 19.41
C CYS A 3 22.90 -52.82 19.33
N GLN A 4 23.69 -52.01 18.63
CA GLN A 4 25.13 -52.23 18.36
C GLN A 4 26.04 -52.37 19.60
N ARG A 5 25.54 -52.12 20.81
CA ARG A 5 26.32 -52.03 22.05
C ARG A 5 25.81 -52.91 23.21
N ASP A 6 25.24 -54.08 22.93
CA ASP A 6 24.69 -54.98 23.96
C ASP A 6 23.80 -54.23 24.99
N CYS A 7 23.00 -53.29 24.48
CA CYS A 7 22.04 -52.53 25.25
C CYS A 7 20.74 -53.36 25.37
N PRO A 8 20.08 -53.39 26.55
CA PRO A 8 18.85 -54.17 26.77
C PRO A 8 17.62 -53.65 26.01
N GLY A 9 17.73 -52.53 25.30
CA GLY A 9 16.64 -51.90 24.57
C GLY A 9 16.20 -52.63 23.30
N THR A 10 14.95 -52.38 22.90
CA THR A 10 14.33 -52.92 21.69
C THR A 10 14.33 -51.90 20.54
N ILE A 11 14.39 -52.37 19.29
CA ILE A 11 14.39 -51.49 18.10
C ILE A 11 12.94 -51.18 17.72
N GLU A 12 12.55 -49.92 17.82
CA GLU A 12 11.25 -49.38 17.40
C GLU A 12 11.47 -48.16 16.48
N ASP A 13 10.72 -48.04 15.38
CA ASP A 13 10.87 -46.97 14.38
C ASP A 13 12.30 -46.85 13.78
N GLY A 14 13.03 -47.96 13.68
CA GLY A 14 14.37 -48.03 13.06
C GLY A 14 15.54 -47.72 14.01
N TYR A 15 15.28 -47.44 15.28
CA TYR A 15 16.30 -47.11 16.29
C TYR A 15 15.98 -47.76 17.65
N CYS A 16 16.97 -47.87 18.53
CA CYS A 16 16.82 -48.48 19.86
C CYS A 16 16.10 -47.55 20.85
N ASP A 17 15.08 -48.05 21.53
CA ASP A 17 14.28 -47.35 22.54
C ASP A 17 15.05 -46.88 23.79
N THR A 18 16.24 -47.42 24.01
CA THR A 18 17.06 -47.19 25.21
C THR A 18 18.37 -46.47 24.86
N CYS A 19 19.01 -46.83 23.76
CA CYS A 19 20.32 -46.29 23.34
C CYS A 19 20.22 -45.22 22.22
N GLY A 20 19.08 -45.12 21.52
CA GLY A 20 18.86 -44.17 20.42
C GLY A 20 19.57 -44.50 19.10
N LEU A 21 20.32 -45.60 19.00
CA LEU A 21 21.12 -45.97 17.82
C LEU A 21 20.37 -46.94 16.89
N ALA A 22 20.68 -46.88 15.59
CA ALA A 22 20.16 -47.78 14.56
C ALA A 22 20.69 -49.23 14.71
N PRO A 23 19.99 -50.26 14.19
CA PRO A 23 20.50 -51.63 14.16
C PRO A 23 21.69 -51.78 13.19
N ALA A 24 22.60 -52.72 13.45
CA ALA A 24 23.72 -53.01 12.57
C ALA A 24 23.23 -53.48 11.18
N ARG A 25 23.68 -52.82 10.10
CA ARG A 25 23.31 -53.15 8.72
C ARG A 25 23.70 -54.57 8.34
N VAL A 26 22.78 -55.32 7.72
CA VAL A 26 23.09 -56.53 6.95
C VAL A 26 23.56 -56.07 5.57
N ALA A 27 24.66 -56.63 5.06
CA ALA A 27 25.21 -56.30 3.75
C ALA A 27 24.19 -56.63 2.63
N GLU A 28 23.81 -55.62 1.85
CA GLU A 28 23.00 -55.79 0.64
C GLU A 28 23.87 -56.12 -0.57
N VAL A 29 23.35 -57.02 -1.41
CA VAL A 29 23.90 -57.47 -2.70
C VAL A 29 23.70 -56.36 -3.76
N PRO A 30 24.67 -56.10 -4.66
CA PRO A 30 24.59 -54.97 -5.59
C PRO A 30 23.67 -55.25 -6.79
N ALA A 31 22.91 -54.23 -7.18
CA ALA A 31 22.13 -54.14 -8.43
C ALA A 31 22.96 -53.46 -9.56
N PRO A 32 22.60 -53.63 -10.84
CA PRO A 32 23.55 -53.55 -11.95
C PRO A 32 23.89 -52.13 -12.43
N ALA A 33 25.04 -52.04 -13.09
CA ALA A 33 25.69 -50.83 -13.56
C ALA A 33 24.89 -50.02 -14.58
N VAL A 34 24.81 -48.71 -14.33
CA VAL A 34 24.50 -47.69 -15.33
C VAL A 34 25.84 -47.08 -15.79
N THR A 35 26.01 -47.01 -17.10
CA THR A 35 27.19 -46.53 -17.81
C THR A 35 27.55 -45.08 -17.46
N THR A 36 28.73 -44.87 -16.88
CA THR A 36 29.39 -43.56 -16.74
C THR A 36 30.13 -43.19 -18.02
N SER A 37 29.87 -41.99 -18.52
CA SER A 37 30.76 -41.27 -19.44
C SER A 37 32.17 -41.19 -18.83
N GLY A 38 33.21 -41.52 -19.63
CA GLY A 38 34.59 -41.57 -19.16
C GLY A 38 35.20 -40.22 -18.71
N PRO A 39 36.37 -40.25 -18.07
CA PRO A 39 37.00 -39.07 -17.46
C PRO A 39 37.41 -38.03 -18.52
N LEU A 40 37.16 -36.75 -18.22
CA LEU A 40 37.51 -35.60 -19.06
C LEU A 40 39.01 -35.29 -18.90
N SER A 41 39.72 -35.11 -20.01
CA SER A 41 41.13 -34.69 -20.00
C SER A 41 41.27 -33.18 -19.78
N CYS A 42 42.37 -32.77 -19.14
CA CYS A 42 42.70 -31.37 -18.90
C CYS A 42 43.08 -30.67 -20.22
N GLY A 43 42.09 -30.07 -20.91
CA GLY A 43 42.25 -29.42 -22.21
C GLY A 43 43.13 -28.15 -22.27
N ARG A 44 44.12 -28.00 -21.38
CA ARG A 44 45.10 -26.91 -21.37
C ARG A 44 46.47 -27.41 -21.85
N GLY A 45 46.85 -26.99 -23.07
CA GLY A 45 48.22 -27.13 -23.59
C GLY A 45 48.82 -28.52 -23.40
N ASP A 46 50.04 -28.58 -22.85
CA ASP A 46 50.86 -29.79 -22.64
C ASP A 46 50.53 -30.55 -21.33
N CYS A 47 49.40 -30.27 -20.68
CA CYS A 47 49.02 -30.94 -19.43
C CYS A 47 48.35 -32.29 -19.71
N THR A 48 48.94 -33.38 -19.22
CA THR A 48 48.43 -34.76 -19.43
C THR A 48 47.41 -35.23 -18.38
N GLY A 49 46.99 -34.35 -17.46
CA GLY A 49 46.15 -34.69 -16.32
C GLY A 49 44.68 -34.90 -16.66
N THR A 50 43.95 -35.51 -15.72
CA THR A 50 42.50 -35.77 -15.79
C THR A 50 41.74 -34.90 -14.80
N ILE A 51 40.47 -34.60 -15.12
CA ILE A 51 39.61 -33.77 -14.27
C ILE A 51 38.90 -34.66 -13.24
N GLU A 52 39.21 -34.44 -11.97
CA GLU A 52 38.54 -35.03 -10.81
C GLU A 52 38.00 -33.88 -9.93
N ASP A 53 36.74 -33.98 -9.49
CA ASP A 53 36.08 -32.98 -8.62
C ASP A 53 36.18 -31.51 -9.10
N GLY A 54 36.19 -31.28 -10.42
CA GLY A 54 36.18 -29.94 -11.02
C GLY A 54 37.56 -29.30 -11.22
N TYR A 55 38.65 -29.98 -10.84
CA TYR A 55 40.03 -29.50 -11.00
C TYR A 55 40.92 -30.59 -11.64
N CYS A 56 41.99 -30.18 -12.31
CA CYS A 56 42.97 -31.13 -12.86
C CYS A 56 43.86 -31.71 -11.76
N ASP A 57 43.97 -33.03 -11.70
CA ASP A 57 44.82 -33.78 -10.74
C ASP A 57 46.32 -33.43 -10.81
N THR A 58 46.78 -32.95 -11.97
CA THR A 58 48.20 -32.73 -12.25
C THR A 58 48.59 -31.27 -12.11
N CYS A 59 47.72 -30.32 -12.49
CA CYS A 59 48.03 -28.89 -12.46
C CYS A 59 47.17 -28.08 -11.47
N GLY A 60 46.17 -28.69 -10.81
CA GLY A 60 45.35 -28.08 -9.76
C GLY A 60 44.38 -27.00 -10.25
N LEU A 61 44.16 -26.87 -11.57
CA LEU A 61 43.34 -25.81 -12.18
C LEU A 61 42.05 -26.37 -12.78
N ALA A 62 40.97 -25.59 -12.71
CA ALA A 62 39.68 -25.92 -13.30
C ALA A 62 39.71 -25.91 -14.85
N PRO A 63 38.87 -26.73 -15.52
CA PRO A 63 38.83 -26.86 -16.98
C PRO A 63 38.40 -25.55 -17.66
N VAL A 64 38.92 -25.28 -18.86
CA VAL A 64 38.64 -24.04 -19.60
C VAL A 64 37.31 -24.16 -20.33
N ALA A 65 36.31 -23.38 -19.92
CA ALA A 65 35.06 -23.24 -20.67
C ALA A 65 35.30 -22.45 -21.96
N GLY A 66 34.76 -22.96 -23.08
CA GLY A 66 34.87 -22.35 -24.41
C GLY A 66 34.27 -20.94 -24.48
N ALA A 67 34.94 -20.07 -25.23
CA ALA A 67 34.65 -18.66 -25.38
C ALA A 67 33.58 -18.34 -26.44
N VAL A 68 32.63 -17.45 -26.12
CA VAL A 68 31.93 -16.53 -27.05
C VAL A 68 31.69 -15.19 -26.30
N PRO A 69 31.84 -14.01 -26.94
CA PRO A 69 32.41 -12.82 -26.30
C PRO A 69 31.40 -11.79 -25.74
N LYS A 70 31.80 -11.07 -24.68
CA LYS A 70 31.16 -9.80 -24.23
C LYS A 70 31.92 -8.58 -24.77
N PRO A 71 31.22 -7.47 -25.09
CA PRO A 71 31.85 -6.26 -25.60
C PRO A 71 32.54 -5.46 -24.48
N ARG A 72 33.56 -4.71 -24.91
CA ARG A 72 34.45 -3.87 -24.09
C ARG A 72 33.70 -2.72 -23.38
N ALA A 73 33.88 -2.60 -22.07
CA ALA A 73 33.68 -1.35 -21.33
C ALA A 73 35.05 -0.79 -20.95
N GLY A 74 35.38 0.38 -21.49
CA GLY A 74 36.52 1.18 -21.07
C GLY A 74 36.20 1.90 -19.77
N GLY A 75 37.11 1.79 -18.80
CA GLY A 75 37.03 2.54 -17.55
C GLY A 75 37.29 4.03 -17.77
N SER A 76 36.51 4.86 -17.08
CA SER A 76 36.94 6.18 -16.65
C SER A 76 36.33 6.43 -15.28
N ALA A 77 37.23 6.56 -14.31
CA ALA A 77 36.93 6.93 -12.93
C ALA A 77 36.33 8.34 -12.90
N MET A 78 35.18 8.49 -12.25
CA MET A 78 34.64 9.79 -11.83
C MET A 78 34.20 9.68 -10.37
N SER A 79 34.85 10.49 -9.56
CA SER A 79 34.66 10.70 -8.13
C SER A 79 33.24 11.19 -7.82
N ARG A 80 32.55 10.57 -6.86
CA ARG A 80 31.27 11.06 -6.33
C ARG A 80 31.50 12.27 -5.40
N PRO A 81 30.83 13.42 -5.60
CA PRO A 81 30.76 14.44 -4.56
C PRO A 81 29.59 14.17 -3.61
N ALA A 82 29.78 14.64 -2.39
CA ALA A 82 28.87 14.56 -1.27
C ALA A 82 27.51 15.24 -1.52
N SER A 83 26.46 14.67 -0.90
CA SER A 83 25.10 15.19 -0.86
C SER A 83 25.04 16.59 -0.22
N SER A 84 24.82 17.63 -1.01
CA SER A 84 24.45 18.95 -0.52
C SER A 84 22.92 19.12 -0.60
N ARG A 85 22.31 19.26 0.58
CA ARG A 85 20.93 19.74 0.72
C ARG A 85 20.84 21.19 0.23
N SER A 86 19.96 21.47 -0.72
CA SER A 86 19.43 22.81 -1.05
C SER A 86 17.98 22.58 -1.46
N GLY A 87 16.96 23.06 -0.75
CA GLY A 87 16.68 24.48 -0.56
C GLY A 87 15.57 24.89 -1.53
N ALA A 88 14.39 24.25 -1.45
CA ALA A 88 13.25 24.60 -2.29
C ALA A 88 12.62 25.92 -1.82
N LEU A 89 12.56 26.91 -2.72
CA LEU A 89 11.80 28.13 -2.55
C LEU A 89 10.30 27.80 -2.53
N SER A 90 9.71 27.84 -1.33
CA SER A 90 8.26 27.87 -1.14
C SER A 90 7.78 29.32 -1.22
N THR A 91 6.88 29.59 -2.16
CA THR A 91 6.07 30.81 -2.21
C THR A 91 5.15 30.86 -1.00
N ARG A 92 5.49 31.77 -0.07
CA ARG A 92 4.73 32.05 1.15
C ARG A 92 3.35 32.61 0.80
N THR A 93 2.30 31.87 1.12
CA THR A 93 0.98 32.45 1.44
C THR A 93 0.79 32.34 2.95
N GLY A 94 0.82 33.50 3.61
CA GLY A 94 0.65 33.63 5.05
C GLY A 94 -0.83 33.67 5.43
N GLY A 95 -1.16 33.01 6.55
CA GLY A 95 -2.49 33.07 7.15
C GLY A 95 -2.68 32.06 8.28
N SER A 96 -1.80 32.07 9.29
CA SER A 96 -1.98 31.25 10.49
C SER A 96 -2.89 31.98 11.48
N ALA A 97 -4.17 31.61 11.50
CA ALA A 97 -5.08 31.96 12.59
C ALA A 97 -4.77 31.05 13.79
N ARG A 98 -4.23 31.66 14.86
CA ARG A 98 -3.99 31.01 16.15
C ARG A 98 -5.32 30.81 16.88
N THR A 99 -5.83 29.59 16.93
CA THR A 99 -6.77 29.16 17.97
C THR A 99 -5.99 28.44 19.08
N GLY A 100 -6.15 28.93 20.31
CA GLY A 100 -5.38 28.50 21.47
C GLY A 100 -5.64 27.05 21.84
N SER A 101 -4.57 26.27 22.00
CA SER A 101 -4.63 24.89 22.46
C SER A 101 -4.81 24.84 23.99
N SER A 102 -5.91 24.23 24.42
CA SER A 102 -5.96 23.57 25.72
C SER A 102 -4.98 22.38 25.68
N ARG A 103 -4.07 22.32 26.65
CA ARG A 103 -3.11 21.22 26.84
C ARG A 103 -3.84 19.89 27.09
N SER A 104 -4.16 19.17 26.02
CA SER A 104 -4.38 17.72 26.06
C SER A 104 -3.02 17.04 25.88
N SER A 105 -2.71 16.07 26.72
CA SER A 105 -1.51 15.21 26.61
C SER A 105 -1.25 14.84 25.15
N SER A 106 -0.04 15.12 24.64
CA SER A 106 0.33 14.81 23.25
C SER A 106 0.35 13.29 23.04
N ARG A 107 -0.79 12.71 22.68
CA ARG A 107 -0.85 11.33 22.21
C ARG A 107 -0.07 11.28 20.89
N ARG A 108 0.98 10.44 20.84
CA ARG A 108 1.74 10.19 19.62
C ARG A 108 0.81 9.52 18.61
N ARG A 109 0.82 10.01 17.37
CA ARG A 109 -0.07 9.56 16.31
C ARG A 109 0.68 8.69 15.33
N PHE A 110 0.10 7.53 15.00
CA PHE A 110 0.65 6.58 14.04
C PHE A 110 0.15 6.91 12.63
N GLY A 111 0.75 6.26 11.61
CA GLY A 111 0.32 6.41 10.22
C GLY A 111 0.47 7.84 9.69
N GLY A 112 1.61 8.48 9.95
CA GLY A 112 1.87 9.85 9.50
C GLY A 112 1.05 10.91 10.24
N GLY A 113 0.60 10.63 11.46
CA GLY A 113 -0.18 11.56 12.26
C GLY A 113 -1.70 11.43 12.12
N LEU A 114 -2.17 10.37 11.46
CA LEU A 114 -3.57 10.19 11.06
C LEU A 114 -4.39 9.33 12.02
N VAL A 115 -3.75 8.40 12.74
CA VAL A 115 -4.43 7.44 13.61
C VAL A 115 -3.93 7.55 15.05
N ASP A 116 -4.87 7.78 15.97
CA ASP A 116 -4.60 7.78 17.41
C ASP A 116 -4.60 6.33 17.93
N ILE A 117 -3.44 5.83 18.37
CA ILE A 117 -3.31 4.51 18.99
C ILE A 117 -2.99 4.68 20.47
N ALA A 118 -3.76 4.01 21.33
CA ALA A 118 -3.52 4.06 22.77
C ALA A 118 -2.17 3.39 23.11
N PRO A 119 -1.34 4.02 23.96
CA PRO A 119 -0.07 3.43 24.37
C PRO A 119 -0.31 2.20 25.23
N ILE A 120 0.55 1.19 25.09
CA ILE A 120 0.54 0.01 25.98
C ILE A 120 1.37 0.33 27.22
N THR A 121 0.74 0.28 28.40
CA THR A 121 1.46 0.39 29.67
C THR A 121 2.48 -0.73 29.78
N GLN A 122 3.75 -0.38 29.98
CA GLN A 122 4.78 -1.37 30.24
C GLN A 122 4.58 -1.95 31.64
N ALA A 123 4.41 -3.27 31.70
CA ALA A 123 4.42 -4.02 32.95
C ALA A 123 5.87 -4.28 33.39
N ASP A 124 6.05 -4.63 34.66
CA ASP A 124 7.35 -5.11 35.15
C ASP A 124 7.79 -6.33 34.33
N PRO A 125 8.99 -6.31 33.71
CA PRO A 125 9.50 -7.40 32.89
C PRO A 125 9.48 -8.77 33.58
N ALA A 126 9.69 -8.81 34.90
CA ALA A 126 9.66 -10.06 35.66
C ALA A 126 8.29 -10.75 35.60
N THR A 127 7.21 -10.01 35.40
CA THR A 127 5.85 -10.58 35.23
C THR A 127 5.64 -11.26 33.87
N ALA A 128 6.51 -11.02 32.89
CA ALA A 128 6.45 -11.67 31.60
C ALA A 128 7.05 -13.10 31.61
N VAL A 129 7.75 -13.47 32.69
CA VAL A 129 8.34 -14.81 32.83
C VAL A 129 7.24 -15.86 32.98
N MET A 130 7.34 -16.92 32.18
CA MET A 130 6.41 -18.03 32.21
C MET A 130 6.50 -18.75 33.57
N PRO A 131 5.37 -18.97 34.28
CA PRO A 131 5.38 -19.66 35.56
C PRO A 131 5.71 -21.15 35.41
N VAL A 132 5.35 -21.75 34.27
CA VAL A 132 5.65 -23.14 33.93
C VAL A 132 6.41 -23.17 32.61
N ALA A 133 7.65 -23.64 32.65
CA ALA A 133 8.54 -23.71 31.51
C ALA A 133 8.29 -24.99 30.68
N GLU A 134 7.10 -25.11 30.10
CA GLU A 134 6.70 -26.24 29.28
C GLU A 134 6.09 -25.79 27.94
N VAL A 135 6.46 -26.47 26.85
CA VAL A 135 5.77 -26.35 25.57
C VAL A 135 4.56 -27.30 25.58
N PRO A 136 3.31 -26.80 25.52
CA PRO A 136 2.13 -27.66 25.48
C PRO A 136 2.20 -28.63 24.31
N GLU A 137 1.72 -29.88 24.47
CA GLU A 137 1.81 -30.90 23.43
C GLU A 137 1.25 -30.43 22.08
N GLY A 138 0.12 -29.75 22.07
CA GLY A 138 -0.49 -29.20 20.84
C GLY A 138 0.40 -28.22 20.07
N LYS A 139 1.44 -27.66 20.70
CA LYS A 139 2.39 -26.70 20.11
C LYS A 139 3.75 -27.30 19.75
N ARG A 140 3.96 -28.60 19.93
CA ARG A 140 5.24 -29.26 19.63
C ARG A 140 5.31 -29.65 18.16
N TYR A 141 6.13 -28.99 17.36
CA TYR A 141 6.27 -29.30 15.93
C TYR A 141 7.74 -29.46 15.57
N CYS A 142 8.03 -30.32 14.59
CA CYS A 142 9.39 -30.50 14.08
C CYS A 142 9.87 -29.18 13.45
N ALA A 143 11.03 -28.68 13.88
CA ALA A 143 11.61 -27.44 13.35
C ALA A 143 11.93 -27.52 11.85
N LYS A 144 12.24 -28.72 11.34
CA LYS A 144 12.61 -28.94 9.93
C LYS A 144 11.42 -29.18 8.99
N CYS A 145 10.47 -30.04 9.38
CA CYS A 145 9.39 -30.49 8.48
C CYS A 145 7.98 -30.06 8.93
N GLY A 146 7.85 -29.35 10.05
CA GLY A 146 6.58 -28.83 10.55
C GLY A 146 5.57 -29.87 11.03
N LYS A 147 5.90 -31.18 11.01
CA LYS A 147 4.98 -32.23 11.47
C LYS A 147 4.86 -32.27 13.01
N PRO A 148 3.72 -32.70 13.57
CA PRO A 148 3.55 -32.90 15.00
C PRO A 148 4.58 -33.88 15.58
N VAL A 149 5.25 -33.51 16.67
CA VAL A 149 6.25 -34.35 17.37
C VAL A 149 6.00 -34.35 18.87
N GLY A 150 6.41 -35.40 19.59
CA GLY A 150 6.27 -35.44 21.06
C GLY A 150 4.82 -35.40 21.53
N ARG A 151 3.90 -36.04 20.79
CA ARG A 151 2.48 -36.22 21.15
C ARG A 151 2.29 -37.47 22.01
N ALA A 152 1.33 -37.42 22.94
CA ALA A 152 0.89 -38.59 23.68
C ALA A 152 0.32 -39.68 22.75
N ARG A 153 0.50 -40.96 23.14
CA ARG A 153 -0.07 -42.13 22.46
C ARG A 153 -0.60 -43.12 23.50
N GLY A 154 -1.92 -43.32 23.52
CA GLY A 154 -2.57 -44.15 24.54
C GLY A 154 -2.31 -43.58 25.94
N GLU A 155 -1.78 -44.41 26.84
CA GLU A 155 -1.41 -44.00 28.21
C GLU A 155 -0.01 -43.36 28.33
N ARG A 156 0.78 -43.33 27.24
CA ARG A 156 2.14 -42.76 27.27
C ARG A 156 2.09 -41.25 27.03
N PRO A 157 2.62 -40.41 27.94
CA PRO A 157 2.65 -38.96 27.76
C PRO A 157 3.56 -38.57 26.59
N GLY A 158 3.28 -37.43 25.97
CA GLY A 158 4.10 -36.91 24.87
C GLY A 158 5.50 -36.54 25.36
N ARG A 159 6.53 -37.07 24.68
CA ARG A 159 7.93 -36.79 25.01
C ARG A 159 8.29 -35.32 24.73
N THR A 160 9.11 -34.74 25.58
CA THR A 160 9.66 -33.37 25.42
C THR A 160 10.96 -33.34 24.63
N SER A 161 11.63 -34.47 24.44
CA SER A 161 12.81 -34.60 23.59
C SER A 161 12.80 -35.93 22.82
N GLY A 162 13.51 -35.98 21.69
CA GLY A 162 13.61 -37.16 20.83
C GLY A 162 13.92 -36.81 19.38
N PHE A 163 13.52 -37.68 18.45
CA PHE A 163 13.69 -37.47 17.01
C PHE A 163 12.34 -37.48 16.29
N CYS A 164 12.21 -36.64 15.26
CA CYS A 164 11.02 -36.58 14.43
C CYS A 164 10.86 -37.89 13.65
N ALA A 165 9.76 -38.61 13.90
CA ALA A 165 9.48 -39.89 13.22
C ALA A 165 9.34 -39.77 11.68
N ALA A 166 9.14 -38.56 11.16
CA ALA A 166 8.95 -38.34 9.72
C ALA A 166 10.23 -37.96 8.97
N CYS A 167 11.20 -37.31 9.61
CA CYS A 167 12.40 -36.80 8.93
C CYS A 167 13.71 -37.01 9.72
N GLY A 168 13.65 -37.65 10.89
CA GLY A 168 14.82 -37.93 11.73
C GLY A 168 15.41 -36.73 12.47
N GLU A 169 14.82 -35.53 12.34
CA GLU A 169 15.36 -34.33 12.99
C GLU A 169 15.25 -34.41 14.52
N PRO A 170 16.33 -34.16 15.29
CA PRO A 170 16.24 -34.08 16.74
C PRO A 170 15.34 -32.91 17.17
N PHE A 171 14.53 -33.14 18.20
CA PHE A 171 13.77 -32.08 18.87
C PHE A 171 14.05 -32.14 20.37
N ASN A 172 14.14 -30.96 20.98
CA ASN A 172 14.21 -30.82 22.42
C ASN A 172 13.45 -29.57 22.86
N PHE A 173 12.38 -29.77 23.62
CA PHE A 173 11.51 -28.73 24.18
C PHE A 173 11.84 -28.38 25.63
N THR A 174 12.90 -28.95 26.23
CA THR A 174 13.32 -28.61 27.59
C THR A 174 14.10 -27.28 27.60
N PRO A 175 13.85 -26.38 28.57
CA PRO A 175 14.68 -25.19 28.76
C PRO A 175 16.15 -25.57 28.97
N LYS A 176 17.05 -24.89 28.28
CA LYS A 176 18.51 -25.02 28.40
C LYS A 176 19.10 -24.15 29.51
N LEU A 177 18.42 -23.07 29.86
CA LEU A 177 18.79 -22.17 30.95
C LEU A 177 17.71 -22.20 32.02
N VAL A 178 18.13 -22.15 33.28
CA VAL A 178 17.27 -22.09 34.46
C VAL A 178 17.49 -20.79 35.23
N LYS A 179 16.53 -20.46 36.10
CA LYS A 179 16.62 -19.26 36.94
C LYS A 179 17.86 -19.31 37.83
N GLY A 180 18.64 -18.23 37.83
CA GLY A 180 19.87 -18.10 38.58
C GLY A 180 21.14 -18.44 37.80
N ASP A 181 21.02 -19.02 36.60
CA ASP A 181 22.19 -19.23 35.73
C ASP A 181 22.85 -17.89 35.39
N LEU A 182 24.18 -17.81 35.49
CA LEU A 182 24.95 -16.64 35.13
C LEU A 182 25.67 -16.88 33.80
N VAL A 183 25.00 -16.54 32.71
CA VAL A 183 25.49 -16.74 31.34
C VAL A 183 26.68 -15.82 31.09
N ALA A 184 27.80 -16.39 30.62
CA ALA A 184 29.06 -15.70 30.37
C ALA A 184 29.56 -14.82 31.54
N GLY A 185 29.20 -15.16 32.79
CA GLY A 185 29.57 -14.37 33.96
C GLY A 185 28.90 -12.99 34.06
N GLN A 186 27.92 -12.69 33.20
CA GLN A 186 27.34 -11.35 33.06
C GLN A 186 25.81 -11.32 33.16
N TYR A 187 25.11 -12.28 32.55
CA TYR A 187 23.66 -12.22 32.42
C TYR A 187 23.00 -13.22 33.38
N GLU A 188 22.37 -12.71 34.43
CA GLU A 188 21.66 -13.54 35.41
C GLU A 188 20.26 -13.87 34.89
N VAL A 189 20.00 -15.14 34.58
CA VAL A 189 18.73 -15.63 34.02
C VAL A 189 17.63 -15.55 35.08
N VAL A 190 16.53 -14.90 34.72
CA VAL A 190 15.32 -14.82 35.55
C VAL A 190 14.33 -15.93 35.21
N GLY A 191 14.22 -16.28 33.93
CA GLY A 191 13.43 -17.42 33.46
C GLY A 191 12.98 -17.31 32.00
N PRO A 192 12.25 -18.31 31.50
CA PRO A 192 11.78 -18.34 30.11
C PRO A 192 10.60 -17.38 29.89
N LEU A 193 10.62 -16.65 28.78
CA LEU A 193 9.56 -15.76 28.31
C LEU A 193 8.64 -16.44 27.28
N ALA A 194 9.23 -17.19 26.36
CA ALA A 194 8.54 -17.82 25.26
C ALA A 194 9.35 -18.99 24.67
N HIS A 195 8.68 -19.79 23.84
CA HIS A 195 9.31 -20.82 23.03
C HIS A 195 8.91 -20.62 21.56
N GLY A 196 9.90 -20.56 20.66
CA GLY A 196 9.72 -20.35 19.22
C GLY A 196 10.44 -21.38 18.36
N GLY A 197 10.56 -21.12 17.05
CA GLY A 197 11.19 -22.05 16.10
C GLY A 197 12.68 -22.31 16.35
N LEU A 198 13.38 -21.35 16.96
CA LEU A 198 14.80 -21.43 17.31
C LEU A 198 15.03 -21.85 18.78
N GLY A 199 13.96 -22.29 19.48
CA GLY A 199 14.00 -22.72 20.87
C GLY A 199 13.49 -21.68 21.86
N TRP A 200 13.94 -21.80 23.10
CA TRP A 200 13.52 -20.96 24.23
C TRP A 200 14.13 -19.56 24.18
N ILE A 201 13.33 -18.59 24.63
CA ILE A 201 13.69 -17.19 24.81
C ILE A 201 13.63 -16.90 26.31
N TYR A 202 14.68 -16.29 26.87
CA TYR A 202 14.83 -16.07 28.30
C TYR A 202 14.93 -14.58 28.64
N LEU A 203 14.39 -14.20 29.80
CA LEU A 203 14.65 -12.92 30.44
C LEU A 203 15.89 -13.05 31.32
N ALA A 204 16.77 -12.07 31.28
CA ALA A 204 17.89 -11.96 32.20
C ALA A 204 18.17 -10.50 32.59
N VAL A 205 19.04 -10.35 33.59
CA VAL A 205 19.56 -9.08 34.06
C VAL A 205 21.04 -8.97 33.68
N ASP A 206 21.41 -7.91 32.97
CA ASP A 206 22.79 -7.60 32.62
C ASP A 206 23.49 -6.92 33.80
N LYS A 207 24.31 -7.68 34.53
CA LYS A 207 25.00 -7.22 35.74
C LYS A 207 26.07 -6.16 35.48
N ASN A 208 26.56 -6.06 34.25
CA ASN A 208 27.61 -5.10 33.91
C ASN A 208 27.04 -3.74 33.52
N VAL A 209 25.73 -3.64 33.23
CA VAL A 209 25.10 -2.41 32.73
C VAL A 209 23.86 -2.07 33.56
N SER A 210 24.10 -1.61 34.79
CA SER A 210 23.07 -1.08 35.70
C SER A 210 21.86 -2.01 35.91
N ASP A 211 22.09 -3.33 35.96
CA ASP A 211 21.03 -4.33 36.13
C ASP A 211 19.88 -4.18 35.11
N ARG A 212 20.18 -3.75 33.88
CA ARG A 212 19.14 -3.62 32.84
C ARG A 212 18.60 -4.99 32.41
N TRP A 213 17.35 -4.99 31.99
CA TRP A 213 16.69 -6.17 31.42
C TRP A 213 17.18 -6.46 30.00
N VAL A 214 17.50 -7.73 29.75
CA VAL A 214 17.90 -8.24 28.43
C VAL A 214 17.18 -9.55 28.12
N VAL A 215 17.15 -9.90 26.84
CA VAL A 215 16.61 -11.16 26.35
C VAL A 215 17.74 -12.01 25.78
N LEU A 216 17.74 -13.29 26.11
CA LEU A 216 18.65 -14.29 25.54
C LEU A 216 17.86 -15.23 24.63
N LYS A 217 18.36 -15.44 23.41
CA LYS A 217 17.80 -16.38 22.43
C LYS A 217 18.90 -17.29 21.91
N GLY A 218 18.68 -18.60 21.94
CA GLY A 218 19.65 -19.57 21.44
C GLY A 218 19.88 -19.46 19.93
N LEU A 219 21.13 -19.67 19.51
CA LEU A 219 21.51 -19.83 18.10
C LEU A 219 21.28 -21.29 17.67
N LEU A 220 20.83 -21.51 16.41
CA LEU A 220 20.77 -22.85 15.83
C LEU A 220 22.20 -23.36 15.57
N ASN A 221 22.40 -24.67 15.70
CA ASN A 221 23.65 -25.43 15.55
C ASN A 221 24.55 -25.45 16.80
N SER A 222 24.07 -26.10 17.87
CA SER A 222 24.80 -26.27 19.13
C SER A 222 25.47 -27.64 19.24
N GLY A 223 26.31 -28.03 18.26
CA GLY A 223 27.03 -29.31 18.30
C GLY A 223 28.55 -29.19 18.13
N ASP A 224 29.02 -28.13 17.48
CA ASP A 224 30.42 -27.91 17.13
C ASP A 224 30.80 -26.45 17.42
N GLU A 225 31.92 -26.22 18.11
CA GLU A 225 32.43 -24.88 18.43
C GLU A 225 32.76 -24.08 17.17
N ASP A 226 33.26 -24.75 16.12
CA ASP A 226 33.61 -24.08 14.86
C ASP A 226 32.35 -23.60 14.11
N ALA A 227 31.28 -24.41 14.13
CA ALA A 227 29.99 -24.04 13.54
C ALA A 227 29.31 -22.88 14.29
N LEU A 228 29.49 -22.81 15.61
CA LEU A 228 28.97 -21.73 16.42
C LEU A 228 29.76 -20.42 16.18
N ALA A 229 31.09 -20.51 16.12
CA ALA A 229 31.95 -19.37 15.83
C ALA A 229 31.67 -18.79 14.43
N ALA A 230 31.43 -19.64 13.43
CA ALA A 230 30.99 -19.24 12.10
C ALA A 230 29.63 -18.52 12.14
N ALA A 231 28.63 -19.11 12.81
CA ALA A 231 27.29 -18.51 12.94
C ALA A 231 27.31 -17.16 13.68
N VAL A 232 28.19 -17.00 14.68
CA VAL A 232 28.39 -15.73 15.37
C VAL A 232 29.08 -14.72 14.44
N ALA A 233 30.13 -15.12 13.71
CA ALA A 233 30.84 -14.26 12.77
C ALA A 233 29.92 -13.75 11.66
N GLU A 234 29.09 -14.62 11.08
CA GLU A 234 28.09 -14.30 10.05
C GLU A 234 27.05 -13.30 10.55
N ARG A 235 26.79 -13.23 11.87
CA ARG A 235 25.73 -12.38 12.45
C ARG A 235 26.26 -11.13 13.16
N ARG A 236 27.58 -10.90 13.16
CA ARG A 236 28.18 -9.71 13.82
C ARG A 236 27.66 -8.40 13.26
N PHE A 237 27.35 -8.33 11.96
CA PHE A 237 26.81 -7.13 11.34
C PHE A 237 25.48 -6.67 11.98
N LEU A 238 24.72 -7.59 12.59
CA LEU A 238 23.48 -7.24 13.28
C LEU A 238 23.70 -6.40 14.55
N ALA A 239 24.90 -6.41 15.12
CA ALA A 239 25.26 -5.53 16.23
C ALA A 239 25.44 -4.07 15.79
N GLU A 240 25.69 -3.82 14.49
CA GLU A 240 25.83 -2.47 13.92
C GLU A 240 24.47 -1.85 13.53
N VAL A 241 23.39 -2.65 13.55
CA VAL A 241 22.04 -2.19 13.26
C VAL A 241 21.54 -1.33 14.42
N GLU A 242 21.42 -0.02 14.17
CA GLU A 242 20.86 0.94 15.11
C GLU A 242 19.72 1.74 14.47
N HIS A 243 18.49 1.44 14.91
CA HIS A 243 17.28 2.13 14.45
C HIS A 243 16.23 2.19 15.58
N PRO A 244 15.47 3.29 15.76
CA PRO A 244 14.48 3.42 16.82
C PRO A 244 13.31 2.43 16.75
N ASN A 245 13.06 1.81 15.60
CA ASN A 245 12.03 0.78 15.43
C ASN A 245 12.59 -0.65 15.34
N ILE A 246 13.89 -0.86 15.60
CA ILE A 246 14.53 -2.18 15.59
C ILE A 246 15.12 -2.47 16.97
N VAL A 247 14.93 -3.69 17.46
CA VAL A 247 15.55 -4.18 18.70
C VAL A 247 17.08 -4.06 18.62
N LYS A 248 17.71 -3.57 19.70
CA LYS A 248 19.17 -3.52 19.76
C LYS A 248 19.73 -4.90 20.11
N ILE A 249 20.72 -5.36 19.35
CA ILE A 249 21.56 -6.49 19.75
C ILE A 249 22.73 -5.94 20.56
N TYR A 250 22.95 -6.49 21.75
CA TYR A 250 24.01 -6.05 22.64
C TYR A 250 25.25 -6.93 22.57
N ASN A 251 25.07 -8.26 22.45
CA ASN A 251 26.19 -9.18 22.50
C ASN A 251 25.84 -10.55 21.90
N PHE A 252 26.87 -11.36 21.65
CA PHE A 252 26.79 -12.77 21.35
C PHE A 252 27.64 -13.51 22.37
N VAL A 253 27.05 -14.47 23.08
CA VAL A 253 27.72 -15.16 24.19
C VAL A 253 27.55 -16.65 24.13
N GLU A 254 28.50 -17.36 24.71
CA GLU A 254 28.46 -18.82 24.84
C GLU A 254 28.24 -19.20 26.30
N HIS A 255 27.54 -20.30 26.51
CA HIS A 255 27.36 -20.87 27.84
C HIS A 255 27.24 -22.38 27.78
N SER A 256 28.09 -23.03 28.56
CA SER A 256 27.99 -24.45 28.86
C SER A 256 26.98 -24.63 29.98
N SER A 257 25.87 -25.30 29.66
CA SER A 257 24.86 -25.66 30.66
C SER A 257 25.46 -26.63 31.70
N SER A 258 24.82 -26.73 32.86
CA SER A 258 25.17 -27.71 33.90
C SER A 258 25.08 -29.18 33.43
N ALA A 259 24.47 -29.46 32.28
CA ALA A 259 24.43 -30.78 31.64
C ALA A 259 25.63 -31.05 30.70
N GLY A 260 26.54 -30.09 30.52
CA GLY A 260 27.74 -30.23 29.69
C GLY A 260 27.59 -29.76 28.24
N ASP A 261 26.38 -29.41 27.80
CA ASP A 261 26.14 -28.90 26.44
C ASP A 261 26.52 -27.41 26.34
N SER A 262 27.40 -27.06 25.38
CA SER A 262 27.71 -25.67 25.02
C SER A 262 26.71 -25.15 23.98
N ALA A 263 26.19 -23.93 24.19
CA ALA A 263 25.33 -23.26 23.23
C ALA A 263 25.62 -21.76 23.19
N GLY A 264 25.54 -21.17 22.00
CA GLY A 264 25.58 -19.73 21.84
C GLY A 264 24.21 -19.08 21.93
N TYR A 265 24.21 -17.84 22.40
CA TYR A 265 23.05 -17.01 22.64
C TYR A 265 23.28 -15.61 22.07
N ILE A 266 22.24 -15.07 21.42
CA ILE A 266 22.16 -13.65 21.12
C ILE A 266 21.56 -12.94 22.33
N VAL A 267 22.24 -11.88 22.78
CA VAL A 267 21.77 -10.99 23.84
C VAL A 267 21.21 -9.73 23.19
N MET A 268 19.94 -9.43 23.46
CA MET A 268 19.23 -8.30 22.87
C MET A 268 18.43 -7.51 23.90
N GLU A 269 18.00 -6.31 23.52
CA GLU A 269 17.12 -5.46 24.31
C GLU A 269 15.80 -6.16 24.66
N TYR A 270 15.37 -6.05 25.93
CA TYR A 270 14.01 -6.42 26.30
C TYR A 270 13.00 -5.37 25.82
N VAL A 271 12.14 -5.76 24.88
CA VAL A 271 11.06 -4.92 24.38
C VAL A 271 9.75 -5.25 25.11
N GLY A 272 9.42 -4.45 26.11
CA GLY A 272 8.18 -4.58 26.88
C GLY A 272 6.96 -4.08 26.10
N GLY A 273 5.98 -4.95 25.84
CA GLY A 273 4.80 -4.63 25.06
C GLY A 273 3.97 -5.85 24.65
N LYS A 274 3.14 -5.71 23.62
CA LYS A 274 2.39 -6.82 23.02
C LYS A 274 2.72 -6.94 21.52
N SER A 275 2.89 -8.17 21.04
CA SER A 275 3.04 -8.43 19.61
C SER A 275 1.75 -8.08 18.86
N LEU A 276 1.83 -7.76 17.56
CA LEU A 276 0.62 -7.57 16.75
C LEU A 276 -0.22 -8.86 16.70
N LYS A 277 0.42 -10.03 16.75
CA LYS A 277 -0.29 -11.31 16.92
C LYS A 277 -1.12 -11.33 18.20
N ASP A 278 -0.55 -10.94 19.33
CA ASP A 278 -1.26 -10.93 20.62
C ASP A 278 -2.40 -9.91 20.63
N LEU A 279 -2.20 -8.76 20.02
CA LEU A 279 -3.21 -7.72 19.89
C LEU A 279 -4.38 -8.15 18.98
N ARG A 280 -4.10 -8.93 17.92
CA ARG A 280 -5.10 -9.47 16.98
C ARG A 280 -5.88 -10.68 17.53
N LYS A 281 -5.42 -11.34 18.60
CA LYS A 281 -6.05 -12.58 19.11
C LYS A 281 -7.56 -12.48 19.35
N THR A 282 -8.05 -11.29 19.67
CA THR A 282 -9.48 -11.04 19.91
C THR A 282 -10.27 -10.99 18.61
N GLU A 283 -9.79 -10.22 17.64
CA GLU A 283 -10.45 -9.98 16.35
C GLU A 283 -9.46 -9.40 15.33
N PRO A 284 -9.73 -9.54 14.02
CA PRO A 284 -8.99 -8.81 12.99
C PRO A 284 -9.00 -7.30 13.23
N PHE A 285 -7.92 -6.62 12.87
CA PHE A 285 -7.85 -5.17 13.01
C PHE A 285 -8.68 -4.47 11.92
N PRO A 286 -9.29 -3.31 12.25
CA PRO A 286 -9.68 -2.34 11.23
C PRO A 286 -8.47 -1.99 10.34
N VAL A 287 -8.74 -1.78 9.05
CA VAL A 287 -7.70 -1.57 8.03
C VAL A 287 -6.80 -0.39 8.39
N GLU A 288 -7.37 0.71 8.85
CA GLU A 288 -6.66 1.91 9.27
C GLU A 288 -5.67 1.65 10.41
N ARG A 289 -6.02 0.75 11.34
CA ARG A 289 -5.16 0.39 12.48
C ARG A 289 -4.00 -0.49 12.03
N ALA A 290 -4.26 -1.48 11.17
CA ALA A 290 -3.20 -2.33 10.61
C ALA A 290 -2.21 -1.51 9.78
N LEU A 291 -2.70 -0.64 8.89
CA LEU A 291 -1.86 0.28 8.11
C LEU A 291 -1.06 1.20 9.03
N ALA A 292 -1.66 1.77 10.07
CA ALA A 292 -0.97 2.67 11.00
C ALA A 292 0.19 1.97 11.75
N TYR A 293 0.02 0.71 12.16
CA TYR A 293 1.10 -0.08 12.77
C TYR A 293 2.23 -0.38 11.79
N VAL A 294 1.89 -0.82 10.57
CA VAL A 294 2.89 -1.17 9.55
C VAL A 294 3.62 0.07 9.05
N LEU A 295 2.94 1.20 8.87
CA LEU A 295 3.56 2.48 8.49
C LEU A 295 4.63 2.95 9.50
N GLU A 296 4.46 2.69 10.79
CA GLU A 296 5.46 3.03 11.82
C GLU A 296 6.73 2.18 11.70
N ILE A 297 6.66 0.98 11.11
CA ILE A 297 7.85 0.11 10.90
C ILE A 297 8.49 0.28 9.53
N MET A 298 7.83 0.91 8.55
CA MET A 298 8.40 1.09 7.20
C MET A 298 9.77 1.78 7.17
N PRO A 299 10.06 2.81 8.00
CA PRO A 299 11.40 3.40 8.05
C PRO A 299 12.50 2.40 8.44
N ALA A 300 12.18 1.38 9.24
CA ALA A 300 13.13 0.32 9.58
C ALA A 300 13.49 -0.53 8.36
N PHE A 301 12.52 -0.84 7.50
CA PHE A 301 12.76 -1.56 6.25
C PHE A 301 13.64 -0.74 5.31
N GLY A 302 13.32 0.55 5.10
CA GLY A 302 14.17 1.44 4.32
C GLY A 302 15.62 1.49 4.85
N TYR A 303 15.78 1.60 6.18
CA TYR A 303 17.10 1.59 6.82
C TYR A 303 17.91 0.32 6.56
N LEU A 304 17.25 -0.85 6.61
CA LEU A 304 17.88 -2.16 6.35
C LEU A 304 18.24 -2.30 4.87
N HIS A 305 17.30 -1.96 3.97
CA HIS A 305 17.48 -2.06 2.52
C HIS A 305 18.63 -1.16 2.02
N ASP A 306 18.77 0.05 2.56
CA ASP A 306 19.89 0.97 2.27
C ASP A 306 21.27 0.40 2.64
N ARG A 307 21.31 -0.64 3.49
CA ARG A 307 22.52 -1.34 3.94
C ARG A 307 22.69 -2.72 3.29
N GLY A 308 21.86 -3.05 2.30
CA GLY A 308 21.88 -4.37 1.67
C GLY A 308 21.37 -5.49 2.58
N LEU A 309 20.61 -5.17 3.64
CA LEU A 309 20.05 -6.14 4.57
C LEU A 309 18.58 -6.40 4.27
N ILE A 310 18.18 -7.67 4.20
CA ILE A 310 16.80 -8.12 3.96
C ILE A 310 16.29 -8.81 5.23
N PHE A 311 15.05 -8.50 5.67
CA PHE A 311 14.51 -8.98 6.95
C PHE A 311 14.02 -10.44 6.90
N CYS A 312 13.47 -10.86 5.76
CA CYS A 312 13.06 -12.23 5.39
C CYS A 312 11.90 -12.88 6.16
N ASP A 313 11.63 -12.52 7.42
CA ASP A 313 10.59 -13.17 8.24
C ASP A 313 9.63 -12.15 8.88
N PHE A 314 9.16 -11.15 8.13
CA PHE A 314 8.18 -10.20 8.66
C PHE A 314 6.79 -10.84 8.78
N LYS A 315 6.24 -10.81 9.99
CA LYS A 315 4.95 -11.38 10.38
C LYS A 315 4.46 -10.76 11.68
N PRO A 316 3.17 -10.91 12.05
CA PRO A 316 2.61 -10.31 13.27
C PRO A 316 3.34 -10.67 14.59
N ASP A 317 4.02 -11.83 14.64
CA ASP A 317 4.81 -12.26 15.79
C ASP A 317 6.06 -11.40 16.03
N ASN A 318 6.66 -10.86 14.96
CA ASN A 318 8.00 -10.26 14.98
C ASN A 318 7.97 -8.73 15.18
N VAL A 319 6.80 -8.17 15.50
CA VAL A 319 6.59 -6.74 15.71
C VAL A 319 5.75 -6.50 16.97
N ILE A 320 6.30 -5.70 17.89
CA ILE A 320 5.72 -5.37 19.19
C ILE A 320 5.33 -3.90 19.25
N GLN A 321 4.13 -3.61 19.76
CA GLN A 321 3.80 -2.28 20.26
C GLN A 321 4.33 -2.15 21.69
N ALA A 322 5.33 -1.27 21.88
CA ALA A 322 5.95 -0.95 23.15
C ALA A 322 5.65 0.52 23.48
N GLY A 323 4.79 0.77 24.48
CA GLY A 323 4.30 2.12 24.72
C GLY A 323 3.58 2.68 23.49
N ASP A 324 4.10 3.79 22.97
CA ASP A 324 3.63 4.51 21.79
C ASP A 324 4.53 4.31 20.55
N GLN A 325 5.26 3.20 20.48
CA GLN A 325 6.16 2.88 19.37
C GLN A 325 5.99 1.43 18.89
N MET A 326 6.27 1.20 17.60
CA MET A 326 6.47 -0.16 17.07
C MET A 326 7.94 -0.55 17.05
N ARG A 327 8.21 -1.82 17.36
CA ARG A 327 9.55 -2.38 17.47
C ARG A 327 9.61 -3.74 16.77
N LEU A 328 10.53 -3.91 15.82
CA LEU A 328 10.89 -5.21 15.24
C LEU A 328 11.82 -5.95 16.21
N ILE A 329 11.55 -7.22 16.50
CA ILE A 329 12.21 -7.95 17.60
C ILE A 329 12.96 -9.22 17.19
N ASP A 330 12.80 -9.74 15.98
CA ASP A 330 13.48 -10.97 15.55
C ASP A 330 14.35 -10.72 14.32
N LEU A 331 15.65 -10.54 14.56
CA LEU A 331 16.66 -10.36 13.50
C LEU A 331 17.31 -11.69 13.07
N GLY A 332 16.83 -12.83 13.58
CA GLY A 332 17.47 -14.12 13.36
C GLY A 332 17.41 -14.65 11.92
N GLY A 333 16.55 -14.09 11.09
CA GLY A 333 16.43 -14.36 9.65
C GLY A 333 16.99 -13.27 8.75
N VAL A 334 17.55 -12.20 9.31
CA VAL A 334 18.11 -11.09 8.52
C VAL A 334 19.39 -11.56 7.85
N VAL A 335 19.51 -11.29 6.55
CA VAL A 335 20.66 -11.67 5.72
C VAL A 335 21.12 -10.50 4.88
N HIS A 336 22.39 -10.53 4.46
CA HIS A 336 22.90 -9.60 3.46
C HIS A 336 22.49 -10.09 2.06
N VAL A 337 22.11 -9.18 1.17
CA VAL A 337 21.62 -9.50 -0.18
C VAL A 337 22.67 -10.23 -1.03
N ASP A 338 23.95 -9.97 -0.79
CA ASP A 338 25.06 -10.60 -1.50
C ASP A 338 25.46 -11.97 -0.93
N ASP A 339 24.89 -12.39 0.21
CA ASP A 339 25.21 -13.65 0.85
C ASP A 339 24.37 -14.80 0.28
N GLN A 340 24.93 -15.49 -0.72
CA GLN A 340 24.28 -16.61 -1.41
C GLN A 340 24.32 -17.93 -0.62
N GLU A 341 25.16 -18.02 0.41
CA GLU A 341 25.32 -19.22 1.24
C GLU A 341 24.51 -19.15 2.54
N ALA A 342 23.95 -17.97 2.85
CA ALA A 342 23.10 -17.76 4.00
C ALA A 342 21.93 -18.74 4.06
N ALA A 343 21.74 -19.35 5.24
CA ALA A 343 20.58 -20.18 5.50
C ALA A 343 19.31 -19.32 5.48
N LEU A 344 18.47 -19.51 4.46
CA LEU A 344 17.22 -18.75 4.29
C LEU A 344 16.13 -19.29 5.21
N TYR A 345 15.69 -18.45 6.15
CA TYR A 345 14.58 -18.75 7.05
C TYR A 345 13.35 -17.95 6.62
N GLY A 346 12.18 -18.60 6.64
CA GLY A 346 10.91 -17.95 6.35
C GLY A 346 9.73 -18.75 6.88
N THR A 347 8.62 -18.06 7.13
CA THR A 347 7.39 -18.71 7.60
C THR A 347 6.45 -18.98 6.43
N VAL A 348 6.02 -20.24 6.27
CA VAL A 348 5.01 -20.64 5.28
C VAL A 348 3.75 -19.77 5.42
N GLY A 349 3.29 -19.25 4.30
CA GLY A 349 2.14 -18.33 4.21
C GLY A 349 2.49 -16.84 4.33
N TYR A 350 3.76 -16.49 4.60
CA TYR A 350 4.29 -15.13 4.55
C TYR A 350 5.43 -14.98 3.56
N GLN A 351 6.31 -15.99 3.49
CA GLN A 351 7.50 -15.98 2.64
C GLN A 351 7.13 -15.82 1.16
N ALA A 352 7.90 -15.01 0.43
CA ALA A 352 7.71 -14.82 -1.00
C ALA A 352 8.06 -16.11 -1.78
N PRO A 353 7.30 -16.44 -2.85
CA PRO A 353 7.44 -17.72 -3.55
C PRO A 353 8.79 -17.90 -4.26
N GLU A 354 9.43 -16.80 -4.67
CA GLU A 354 10.74 -16.79 -5.34
C GLU A 354 11.92 -16.99 -4.38
N MET A 355 11.71 -16.94 -3.05
CA MET A 355 12.82 -17.00 -2.08
C MET A 355 13.72 -18.22 -2.24
N ALA A 356 13.15 -19.36 -2.65
CA ALA A 356 13.91 -20.59 -2.85
C ALA A 356 14.68 -20.64 -4.18
N THR A 357 14.34 -19.79 -5.15
CA THR A 357 14.90 -19.80 -6.51
C THR A 357 15.78 -18.59 -6.82
N GLU A 358 15.40 -17.42 -6.33
CA GLU A 358 16.05 -16.12 -6.60
C GLU A 358 16.72 -15.53 -5.36
N GLY A 359 16.41 -16.05 -4.17
CA GLY A 359 16.98 -15.60 -2.91
C GLY A 359 16.30 -14.34 -2.34
N PRO A 360 16.86 -13.79 -1.25
CA PRO A 360 16.33 -12.61 -0.55
C PRO A 360 16.48 -11.34 -1.39
N SER A 361 15.45 -10.51 -1.39
CA SER A 361 15.43 -9.22 -2.07
C SER A 361 14.54 -8.21 -1.37
N ILE A 362 14.66 -6.92 -1.72
CA ILE A 362 13.73 -5.87 -1.27
C ILE A 362 12.29 -6.28 -1.60
N ALA A 363 12.04 -6.76 -2.81
CA ALA A 363 10.72 -7.21 -3.26
C ALA A 363 10.17 -8.38 -2.43
N SER A 364 11.04 -9.25 -1.91
CA SER A 364 10.64 -10.35 -1.02
C SER A 364 10.17 -9.86 0.36
N ASP A 365 10.81 -8.83 0.93
CA ASP A 365 10.36 -8.19 2.17
C ASP A 365 9.02 -7.49 1.96
N LEU A 366 8.85 -6.76 0.86
CA LEU A 366 7.60 -6.07 0.53
C LEU A 366 6.43 -7.06 0.37
N TYR A 367 6.69 -8.26 -0.16
CA TYR A 367 5.72 -9.36 -0.18
C TYR A 367 5.28 -9.74 1.24
N THR A 368 6.24 -9.98 2.15
CA THR A 368 5.92 -10.33 3.54
C THR A 368 5.11 -9.25 4.26
N ILE A 369 5.32 -7.97 3.93
CA ILE A 369 4.52 -6.84 4.44
C ILE A 369 3.08 -6.93 3.93
N GLY A 370 2.88 -7.16 2.63
CA GLY A 370 1.54 -7.39 2.06
C GLY A 370 0.81 -8.56 2.71
N ARG A 371 1.50 -9.70 2.87
CA ARG A 371 0.97 -10.88 3.57
C ARG A 371 0.60 -10.60 5.02
N THR A 372 1.45 -9.85 5.72
CA THR A 372 1.21 -9.43 7.11
C THR A 372 -0.04 -8.56 7.21
N LEU A 373 -0.20 -7.56 6.35
CA LEU A 373 -1.40 -6.72 6.32
C LEU A 373 -2.67 -7.54 6.07
N ALA A 374 -2.65 -8.49 5.13
CA ALA A 374 -3.79 -9.37 4.85
C ALA A 374 -4.18 -10.22 6.07
N VAL A 375 -3.20 -10.80 6.78
CA VAL A 375 -3.46 -11.57 8.01
C VAL A 375 -3.98 -10.67 9.13
N LEU A 376 -3.47 -9.44 9.27
CA LEU A 376 -3.89 -8.53 10.33
C LEU A 376 -5.34 -8.07 10.19
N THR A 377 -5.83 -7.88 8.96
CA THR A 377 -7.13 -7.26 8.68
C THR A 377 -8.26 -8.24 8.39
N THR A 378 -7.97 -9.53 8.30
CA THR A 378 -8.99 -10.56 8.03
C THR A 378 -8.79 -11.81 8.89
N ASP A 379 -9.78 -12.68 8.90
CA ASP A 379 -9.68 -14.02 9.51
C ASP A 379 -8.84 -15.01 8.68
N PHE A 380 -8.29 -14.57 7.54
CA PHE A 380 -7.46 -15.26 6.55
C PHE A 380 -7.23 -16.77 6.78
N ARG A 381 -8.31 -17.57 6.74
CA ARG A 381 -8.20 -19.01 6.99
C ARG A 381 -7.51 -19.69 5.80
N GLY A 382 -6.59 -20.61 6.08
CA GLY A 382 -5.84 -21.31 5.03
C GLY A 382 -4.69 -20.51 4.41
N TYR A 383 -4.26 -19.39 5.01
CA TYR A 383 -3.13 -18.59 4.52
C TYR A 383 -1.78 -19.36 4.48
N GLN A 384 -1.66 -20.47 5.21
CA GLN A 384 -0.48 -21.36 5.19
C GLN A 384 -0.69 -22.63 4.36
N SER A 385 -1.87 -22.79 3.74
CA SER A 385 -2.25 -23.97 2.97
C SER A 385 -2.84 -23.56 1.63
N THR A 386 -4.16 -23.41 1.54
CA THR A 386 -4.90 -23.08 0.31
C THR A 386 -4.39 -21.79 -0.35
N TYR A 387 -4.08 -20.79 0.47
CA TYR A 387 -3.63 -19.47 0.02
C TYR A 387 -2.16 -19.23 0.36
N ALA A 388 -1.32 -20.27 0.33
CA ALA A 388 0.10 -20.16 0.73
C ALA A 388 0.86 -19.04 -0.02
N ASP A 389 0.58 -18.87 -1.32
CA ASP A 389 1.22 -17.92 -2.23
C ASP A 389 0.23 -16.96 -2.91
N SER A 390 -1.06 -16.99 -2.54
CA SER A 390 -2.15 -16.20 -3.14
C SER A 390 -3.01 -15.50 -2.09
N LEU A 391 -3.91 -14.62 -2.53
CA LEU A 391 -4.90 -13.94 -1.69
C LEU A 391 -6.32 -14.42 -2.05
N PRO A 392 -7.25 -14.43 -1.07
CA PRO A 392 -8.66 -14.70 -1.32
C PRO A 392 -9.30 -13.57 -2.12
N ALA A 393 -10.43 -13.87 -2.76
CA ALA A 393 -11.09 -12.91 -3.64
C ALA A 393 -11.65 -11.71 -2.85
N ARG A 394 -11.84 -10.57 -3.54
CA ARG A 394 -12.29 -9.30 -2.94
C ARG A 394 -13.64 -9.44 -2.22
N ASP A 395 -14.53 -10.27 -2.72
CA ASP A 395 -15.88 -10.50 -2.19
C ASP A 395 -15.90 -11.40 -0.95
N GLU A 396 -14.81 -12.08 -0.60
CA GLU A 396 -14.75 -12.95 0.58
C GLU A 396 -14.72 -12.19 1.91
N PHE A 397 -14.24 -10.93 1.92
CA PHE A 397 -14.08 -10.13 3.15
C PHE A 397 -14.64 -8.72 3.00
N GLU A 398 -15.43 -8.27 3.99
CA GLU A 398 -15.98 -6.92 4.03
C GLU A 398 -14.89 -5.84 3.93
N ALA A 399 -13.74 -6.06 4.59
CA ALA A 399 -12.60 -5.15 4.52
C ALA A 399 -12.09 -4.93 3.08
N TYR A 400 -12.10 -5.97 2.25
CA TYR A 400 -11.66 -5.89 0.85
C TYR A 400 -12.74 -5.30 -0.05
N GLN A 401 -14.01 -5.61 0.20
CA GLN A 401 -15.14 -5.05 -0.53
C GLN A 401 -15.28 -3.54 -0.30
N ARG A 402 -15.12 -3.11 0.95
CA ARG A 402 -15.26 -1.72 1.36
C ARG A 402 -14.07 -0.85 0.95
N HIS A 403 -12.87 -1.42 0.95
CA HIS A 403 -11.63 -0.69 0.68
C HIS A 403 -10.86 -1.30 -0.49
N GLU A 404 -11.29 -0.98 -1.72
CA GLU A 404 -10.67 -1.52 -2.93
C GLU A 404 -9.20 -1.13 -3.07
N SER A 405 -8.84 0.11 -2.75
CA SER A 405 -7.44 0.58 -2.77
C SER A 405 -6.56 -0.23 -1.82
N PHE A 406 -7.09 -0.63 -0.66
CA PHE A 406 -6.38 -1.54 0.25
C PHE A 406 -6.21 -2.93 -0.37
N TYR A 407 -7.26 -3.50 -0.96
CA TYR A 407 -7.15 -4.81 -1.63
C TYR A 407 -6.15 -4.77 -2.80
N ARG A 408 -6.13 -3.70 -3.59
CA ARG A 408 -5.14 -3.51 -4.68
C ARG A 408 -3.72 -3.32 -4.17
N LEU A 409 -3.53 -2.64 -3.04
CA LEU A 409 -2.23 -2.57 -2.35
C LEU A 409 -1.73 -3.97 -1.96
N LEU A 410 -2.60 -4.81 -1.38
CA LEU A 410 -2.25 -6.20 -1.06
C LEU A 410 -1.88 -6.98 -2.32
N LEU A 411 -2.69 -6.89 -3.38
CA LEU A 411 -2.42 -7.56 -4.65
C LEU A 411 -1.08 -7.16 -5.25
N ARG A 412 -0.75 -5.85 -5.30
CA ARG A 412 0.54 -5.37 -5.82
C ARG A 412 1.70 -5.85 -4.97
N ALA A 413 1.58 -5.78 -3.64
CA ALA A 413 2.61 -6.27 -2.73
C ALA A 413 2.86 -7.78 -2.90
N THR A 414 1.81 -8.56 -3.20
CA THR A 414 1.89 -10.03 -3.28
C THR A 414 1.88 -10.59 -4.70
N ARG A 415 2.25 -9.81 -5.73
CA ARG A 415 2.39 -10.34 -7.09
C ARG A 415 3.45 -11.43 -7.14
N ARG A 416 3.23 -12.43 -8.01
CA ARG A 416 4.15 -13.57 -8.12
C ARG A 416 5.52 -13.14 -8.65
N ASP A 417 5.54 -12.35 -9.71
CA ASP A 417 6.77 -11.75 -10.23
C ASP A 417 7.24 -10.61 -9.30
N PRO A 418 8.47 -10.67 -8.76
CA PRO A 418 9.03 -9.61 -7.91
C PRO A 418 9.10 -8.25 -8.61
N ALA A 419 9.32 -8.21 -9.93
CA ALA A 419 9.47 -6.98 -10.70
C ALA A 419 8.16 -6.19 -10.81
N ASP A 420 7.01 -6.85 -10.62
CA ASP A 420 5.70 -6.21 -10.67
C ASP A 420 5.25 -5.60 -9.32
N ARG A 421 6.03 -5.78 -8.24
CA ARG A 421 5.69 -5.30 -6.89
C ARG A 421 6.04 -3.80 -6.73
N PHE A 422 6.09 -3.32 -5.49
CA PHE A 422 6.66 -1.99 -5.20
C PHE A 422 8.18 -2.06 -5.39
N VAL A 423 8.76 -0.99 -5.92
CA VAL A 423 10.20 -0.90 -6.19
C VAL A 423 10.99 -0.87 -4.89
N ASP A 424 10.50 -0.14 -3.89
CA ASP A 424 11.15 -0.01 -2.59
C ASP A 424 10.15 0.28 -1.45
N ALA A 425 10.68 0.35 -0.22
CA ALA A 425 9.92 0.68 0.97
C ALA A 425 9.33 2.10 0.94
N THR A 426 9.95 3.05 0.22
CA THR A 426 9.48 4.44 0.12
C THR A 426 8.22 4.49 -0.73
N GLU A 427 8.23 3.89 -1.91
CA GLU A 427 7.07 3.81 -2.81
C GLU A 427 5.90 3.12 -2.12
N MET A 428 6.13 1.97 -1.47
CA MET A 428 5.08 1.27 -0.72
C MET A 428 4.51 2.13 0.41
N THR A 429 5.36 2.87 1.13
CA THR A 429 4.93 3.79 2.21
C THR A 429 4.03 4.90 1.68
N GLU A 430 4.38 5.52 0.55
CA GLU A 430 3.59 6.58 -0.07
C GLU A 430 2.21 6.06 -0.48
N GLN A 431 2.17 4.89 -1.13
CA GLN A 431 0.91 4.28 -1.54
C GLN A 431 0.07 3.84 -0.32
N MET A 432 0.67 3.26 0.72
CA MET A 432 0.01 2.95 1.98
C MET A 432 -0.61 4.17 2.67
N LEU A 433 0.08 5.33 2.66
CA LEU A 433 -0.46 6.57 3.20
C LEU A 433 -1.65 7.09 2.37
N GLY A 434 -1.60 6.97 1.05
CA GLY A 434 -2.74 7.26 0.17
C GLY A 434 -3.95 6.39 0.47
N VAL A 435 -3.73 5.07 0.59
CA VAL A 435 -4.77 4.09 0.99
C VAL A 435 -5.34 4.43 2.37
N LEU A 436 -4.50 4.72 3.36
CA LEU A 436 -4.94 5.05 4.72
C LEU A 436 -5.86 6.29 4.73
N ARG A 437 -5.55 7.31 3.93
CA ARG A 437 -6.41 8.49 3.79
C ARG A 437 -7.78 8.14 3.21
N GLN A 438 -7.83 7.29 2.19
CA GLN A 438 -9.09 6.81 1.61
C GLN A 438 -9.92 6.01 2.61
N VAL A 439 -9.27 5.10 3.36
CA VAL A 439 -9.92 4.29 4.42
C VAL A 439 -10.52 5.18 5.50
N LEU A 440 -9.75 6.15 6.01
CA LEU A 440 -10.22 7.10 7.03
C LEU A 440 -11.33 8.02 6.49
N ALA A 441 -11.21 8.48 5.25
CA ALA A 441 -12.22 9.32 4.62
C ALA A 441 -13.55 8.61 4.44
N ALA A 442 -13.56 7.29 4.24
CA ALA A 442 -14.78 6.49 4.24
C ALA A 442 -15.57 6.57 5.57
N GLY A 443 -14.94 7.02 6.66
CA GLY A 443 -15.58 7.34 7.94
C GLY A 443 -16.27 8.71 8.02
N GLY A 444 -16.14 9.55 6.98
CA GLY A 444 -16.85 10.82 6.84
C GLY A 444 -15.99 12.10 6.97
N GLU A 445 -14.76 11.99 7.46
CA GLU A 445 -13.84 13.14 7.54
C GLU A 445 -12.82 13.13 6.40
N PRO A 446 -12.76 14.18 5.55
CA PRO A 446 -11.76 14.29 4.50
C PRO A 446 -10.32 14.23 5.02
N ARG A 447 -9.43 13.61 4.23
CA ARG A 447 -8.00 13.49 4.54
C ARG A 447 -7.16 13.89 3.32
N PRO A 448 -7.25 15.15 2.84
CA PRO A 448 -6.57 15.58 1.63
C PRO A 448 -5.05 15.59 1.80
N ALA A 449 -4.33 15.32 0.71
CA ALA A 449 -2.89 15.49 0.63
C ALA A 449 -2.46 15.66 -0.84
N PRO A 450 -1.49 16.53 -1.13
CA PRO A 450 -0.98 16.66 -2.49
C PRO A 450 -0.29 15.37 -2.92
N SER A 451 -0.61 14.91 -4.13
CA SER A 451 0.09 13.80 -4.77
C SER A 451 1.53 14.19 -5.10
N ARG A 452 2.45 13.21 -5.03
CA ARG A 452 3.83 13.33 -5.51
C ARG A 452 4.00 12.86 -6.95
N LEU A 453 2.97 12.22 -7.50
CA LEU A 453 2.99 11.60 -8.83
C LEU A 453 2.09 12.33 -9.83
N PHE A 454 1.08 13.05 -9.36
CA PHE A 454 0.13 13.79 -10.18
C PHE A 454 -0.02 15.24 -9.75
N THR A 455 -0.37 16.11 -10.69
CA THR A 455 -0.89 17.43 -10.36
C THR A 455 -2.21 17.31 -9.59
N GLY A 456 -2.63 18.39 -8.94
CA GLY A 456 -4.04 18.54 -8.59
C GLY A 456 -4.92 18.61 -9.85
N GLU A 457 -6.23 18.61 -9.64
CA GLU A 457 -7.20 18.89 -10.69
C GLU A 457 -6.90 20.25 -11.36
N LEU A 458 -6.91 20.27 -12.69
CA LEU A 458 -6.69 21.50 -13.46
C LEU A 458 -7.98 22.32 -13.46
N ARG A 459 -7.84 23.66 -13.51
CA ARG A 459 -8.94 24.64 -13.40
C ARG A 459 -10.18 24.23 -14.20
N THR A 460 -11.21 23.78 -13.50
CA THR A 460 -12.48 23.37 -14.08
C THR A 460 -13.42 24.56 -14.17
N ASP A 461 -13.99 24.80 -15.36
CA ASP A 461 -15.18 25.66 -15.47
C ASP A 461 -16.42 24.79 -15.24
N LEU A 462 -16.82 24.64 -13.98
CA LEU A 462 -18.02 23.88 -13.59
C LEU A 462 -19.34 24.51 -14.09
N ARG A 463 -19.30 25.61 -14.87
CA ARG A 463 -20.49 26.19 -15.50
C ARG A 463 -21.03 25.33 -16.63
N ASP A 464 -20.15 24.53 -17.24
CA ASP A 464 -20.49 23.56 -18.26
C ASP A 464 -20.50 22.15 -17.65
N ASP A 465 -21.57 21.41 -17.90
CA ASP A 465 -21.73 20.03 -17.41
C ASP A 465 -20.99 19.02 -18.31
N THR A 466 -20.30 19.50 -19.36
CA THR A 466 -19.55 18.63 -20.28
C THR A 466 -18.36 17.94 -19.60
N LEU A 467 -18.25 16.65 -19.87
CA LEU A 467 -17.12 15.83 -19.46
C LEU A 467 -15.90 16.16 -20.32
N ARG A 468 -14.84 16.68 -19.70
CA ARG A 468 -13.60 17.04 -20.39
C ARG A 468 -12.42 16.29 -19.79
N TRP A 469 -11.89 15.32 -20.54
CA TRP A 469 -10.74 14.53 -20.08
C TRP A 469 -9.47 15.38 -19.90
N GLN A 470 -9.41 16.57 -20.51
CA GLN A 470 -8.31 17.51 -20.34
C GLN A 470 -8.18 18.03 -18.90
N ASP A 471 -9.27 17.95 -18.13
CA ASP A 471 -9.31 18.39 -16.73
C ASP A 471 -8.76 17.31 -15.77
N LEU A 472 -8.51 16.09 -16.26
CA LEU A 472 -7.87 15.03 -15.48
C LEU A 472 -6.44 15.46 -15.05
N PRO A 473 -6.00 15.04 -13.84
CA PRO A 473 -4.65 15.27 -13.36
C PRO A 473 -3.57 14.86 -14.37
N THR A 474 -2.44 15.55 -14.38
CA THR A 474 -1.30 15.19 -15.23
C THR A 474 -0.18 14.58 -14.39
N PRO A 475 0.48 13.50 -14.84
CA PRO A 475 1.68 12.99 -14.18
C PRO A 475 2.73 14.09 -14.00
N LEU A 476 3.35 14.15 -12.82
CA LEU A 476 4.42 15.09 -12.53
C LEU A 476 5.71 14.66 -13.23
N ILE A 477 6.52 15.66 -13.58
CA ILE A 477 7.83 15.47 -14.19
C ILE A 477 8.79 14.95 -13.11
N ASP A 478 9.56 13.91 -13.44
CA ASP A 478 10.68 13.49 -12.60
C ASP A 478 11.74 14.59 -12.56
N LEU A 479 11.93 15.19 -11.39
CA LEU A 479 12.88 16.29 -11.19
C LEU A 479 14.35 15.85 -11.29
N THR A 480 14.60 14.54 -11.29
CA THR A 480 15.94 13.98 -11.49
C THR A 480 16.29 13.81 -12.98
N ASP A 481 15.32 13.95 -13.88
CA ASP A 481 15.54 13.86 -15.33
C ASP A 481 16.41 15.04 -15.83
N PRO A 482 17.43 14.79 -16.68
CA PRO A 482 18.29 15.85 -17.22
C PRO A 482 17.55 16.98 -17.97
N ALA A 483 16.37 16.71 -18.53
CA ALA A 483 15.55 17.68 -19.23
C ALA A 483 14.52 18.40 -18.34
N ALA A 484 14.43 18.08 -17.03
CA ALA A 484 13.41 18.63 -16.14
C ALA A 484 13.41 20.17 -16.09
N ALA A 485 14.60 20.80 -16.02
CA ALA A 485 14.73 22.26 -16.01
C ALA A 485 14.28 22.89 -17.33
N PHE A 486 14.55 22.23 -18.46
CA PHE A 486 14.09 22.68 -19.77
C PHE A 486 12.55 22.57 -19.86
N LEU A 487 11.97 21.44 -19.45
CA LEU A 487 10.52 21.23 -19.48
C LEU A 487 9.78 22.23 -18.58
N ALA A 488 10.33 22.56 -17.42
CA ALA A 488 9.80 23.61 -16.54
C ALA A 488 9.82 25.01 -17.20
N SER A 489 10.71 25.27 -18.17
CA SER A 489 10.74 26.54 -18.90
C SER A 489 9.64 26.65 -19.98
N VAL A 490 9.06 25.52 -20.41
CA VAL A 490 8.00 25.48 -21.43
C VAL A 490 6.65 25.83 -20.79
N THR A 491 6.34 27.12 -20.75
CA THR A 491 5.14 27.67 -20.09
C THR A 491 3.94 27.87 -21.02
N VAL A 492 4.15 27.75 -22.33
CA VAL A 492 3.09 27.85 -23.33
C VAL A 492 2.12 26.68 -23.23
N THR A 493 0.84 26.93 -23.50
CA THR A 493 -0.23 25.94 -23.40
C THR A 493 -0.78 25.50 -24.76
N ASP A 494 -0.39 26.16 -25.85
CA ASP A 494 -0.78 25.73 -27.18
C ASP A 494 0.02 24.48 -27.60
N PRO A 495 -0.62 23.34 -27.94
CA PRO A 495 0.07 22.10 -28.23
C PRO A 495 1.05 22.20 -29.41
N ALA A 496 0.74 22.97 -30.46
CA ALA A 496 1.64 23.11 -31.60
C ALA A 496 2.89 23.92 -31.25
N GLU A 497 2.73 24.95 -30.42
CA GLU A 497 3.86 25.72 -29.88
C GLU A 497 4.70 24.90 -28.90
N VAL A 498 4.06 24.10 -28.04
CA VAL A 498 4.74 23.15 -27.14
C VAL A 498 5.62 22.20 -27.97
N LEU A 499 5.08 21.54 -28.99
CA LEU A 499 5.84 20.62 -29.85
C LEU A 499 7.03 21.31 -30.52
N THR A 500 6.84 22.54 -31.00
CA THR A 500 7.91 23.35 -31.61
C THR A 500 9.04 23.64 -30.62
N LEU A 501 8.70 23.92 -29.35
CA LEU A 501 9.69 24.13 -28.30
C LEU A 501 10.38 22.82 -27.90
N LEU A 502 9.65 21.72 -27.74
CA LEU A 502 10.21 20.41 -27.40
C LEU A 502 11.20 19.90 -28.45
N GLY A 503 11.01 20.24 -29.73
CA GLY A 503 12.00 19.96 -30.79
C GLY A 503 13.36 20.64 -30.59
N LYS A 504 13.46 21.59 -29.66
CA LYS A 504 14.70 22.28 -29.25
C LYS A 504 15.25 21.77 -27.92
N ALA A 505 14.72 20.67 -27.38
CA ALA A 505 15.18 20.11 -26.13
C ALA A 505 16.68 19.73 -26.22
N PRO A 506 17.48 20.04 -25.19
CA PRO A 506 18.92 19.73 -25.20
C PRO A 506 19.19 18.22 -25.19
N GLN A 507 18.28 17.44 -24.61
CA GLN A 507 18.31 15.98 -24.57
C GLN A 507 16.89 15.44 -24.75
N TYR A 508 16.76 14.33 -25.45
CA TYR A 508 15.46 13.74 -25.77
C TYR A 508 15.16 12.54 -24.85
N THR A 509 14.95 12.86 -23.58
CA THR A 509 14.72 11.92 -22.46
C THR A 509 13.30 11.35 -22.45
N LEU A 510 13.02 10.43 -21.52
CA LEU A 510 11.68 9.88 -21.33
C LEU A 510 10.67 11.00 -21.02
N GLU A 511 11.02 11.97 -20.16
CA GLU A 511 10.16 13.10 -19.82
C GLU A 511 9.79 13.97 -21.03
N VAL A 512 10.74 14.24 -21.92
CA VAL A 512 10.49 15.01 -23.16
C VAL A 512 9.52 14.25 -24.06
N ARG A 513 9.70 12.94 -24.20
CA ARG A 513 8.82 12.08 -25.02
C ARG A 513 7.41 11.98 -24.44
N LEU A 514 7.26 11.87 -23.12
CA LEU A 514 5.96 11.89 -22.45
C LEU A 514 5.25 13.23 -22.65
N ARG A 515 5.98 14.35 -22.54
CA ARG A 515 5.44 15.69 -22.78
C ARG A 515 5.03 15.89 -24.24
N GLU A 516 5.81 15.38 -25.18
CA GLU A 516 5.48 15.40 -26.61
C GLU A 516 4.22 14.57 -26.91
N LEU A 517 4.12 13.35 -26.37
CA LEU A 517 2.93 12.52 -26.50
C LEU A 517 1.69 13.26 -26.00
N ARG A 518 1.76 13.90 -24.82
CA ARG A 518 0.63 14.70 -24.31
C ARG A 518 0.23 15.81 -25.28
N ALA A 519 1.20 16.57 -25.80
CA ALA A 519 0.92 17.65 -26.75
C ALA A 519 0.31 17.13 -28.06
N ASN A 520 0.78 15.98 -28.57
CA ASN A 520 0.20 15.35 -29.76
C ASN A 520 -1.23 14.87 -29.52
N ILE A 521 -1.56 14.32 -28.34
CA ILE A 521 -2.94 13.95 -27.98
C ILE A 521 -3.84 15.21 -27.94
N ASP A 522 -3.39 16.28 -27.28
CA ASP A 522 -4.14 17.54 -27.19
C ASP A 522 -4.34 18.20 -28.58
N LEU A 523 -3.33 18.13 -29.47
CA LEU A 523 -3.43 18.63 -30.84
C LEU A 523 -4.38 17.77 -31.69
N GLY A 524 -4.32 16.44 -31.53
CA GLY A 524 -5.19 15.52 -32.22
C GLY A 524 -6.66 15.72 -31.86
N ALA A 525 -6.96 15.97 -30.58
CA ALA A 525 -8.31 16.29 -30.13
C ALA A 525 -8.87 17.60 -30.73
N ARG A 526 -8.01 18.57 -31.08
CA ARG A 526 -8.43 19.79 -31.77
C ARG A 526 -8.64 19.61 -33.27
N THR A 527 -7.87 18.72 -33.88
CA THR A 527 -7.80 18.57 -35.34
C THR A 527 -8.54 17.35 -35.89
N GLY A 528 -8.93 16.41 -35.03
CA GLY A 528 -9.51 15.12 -35.38
C GLY A 528 -8.51 14.10 -35.93
N ARG A 529 -7.20 14.34 -35.78
CA ARG A 529 -6.12 13.54 -36.37
C ARG A 529 -5.10 13.10 -35.31
N PHE A 530 -4.95 11.80 -35.11
CA PHE A 530 -4.18 11.21 -34.00
C PHE A 530 -2.95 10.39 -34.46
N GLU A 531 -2.57 10.51 -35.73
CA GLU A 531 -1.46 9.78 -36.33
C GLU A 531 -0.13 10.10 -35.62
N ASP A 532 0.12 11.38 -35.35
CA ASP A 532 1.33 11.83 -34.65
C ASP A 532 1.37 11.36 -33.19
N ALA A 533 0.23 11.35 -32.49
CA ALA A 533 0.13 10.83 -31.13
C ALA A 533 0.42 9.32 -31.10
N THR A 534 -0.13 8.57 -32.06
CA THR A 534 0.10 7.13 -32.19
C THR A 534 1.57 6.84 -32.51
N ALA A 535 2.19 7.64 -33.37
CA ALA A 535 3.60 7.52 -33.70
C ALA A 535 4.52 7.83 -32.50
N SER A 536 4.31 8.95 -31.79
CA SER A 536 5.06 9.26 -30.56
C SER A 536 4.89 8.17 -29.50
N ARG A 537 3.69 7.59 -29.38
CA ARG A 537 3.43 6.49 -28.44
C ARG A 537 4.18 5.21 -28.83
N ALA A 538 4.25 4.86 -30.10
CA ALA A 538 5.00 3.69 -30.56
C ALA A 538 6.50 3.82 -30.23
N LEU A 539 7.07 5.01 -30.39
CA LEU A 539 8.47 5.30 -30.04
C LEU A 539 8.77 5.19 -28.54
N LEU A 540 7.77 5.37 -27.68
CA LEU A 540 7.91 5.18 -26.23
C LEU A 540 7.96 3.70 -25.82
N ALA A 541 7.34 2.80 -26.59
CA ALA A 541 7.25 1.38 -26.24
C ALA A 541 8.63 0.71 -26.12
N GLU A 542 9.61 1.18 -26.89
CA GLU A 542 10.98 0.64 -26.90
C GLU A 542 11.84 1.14 -25.72
N SER A 543 11.47 2.25 -25.08
CA SER A 543 12.32 2.97 -24.13
C SER A 543 11.76 3.11 -22.71
N ALA A 544 10.46 2.93 -22.51
CA ALA A 544 9.80 3.23 -21.24
C ALA A 544 9.69 2.05 -20.25
N GLY A 545 10.01 0.82 -20.67
CA GLY A 545 9.88 -0.36 -19.80
C GLY A 545 8.48 -0.51 -19.19
N ALA A 546 8.39 -0.79 -17.89
CA ALA A 546 7.15 -0.94 -17.13
C ALA A 546 6.63 0.38 -16.50
N ASP A 547 6.97 1.54 -17.06
CA ASP A 547 6.53 2.84 -16.53
C ASP A 547 5.00 3.03 -16.66
N TRP A 548 4.32 3.20 -15.53
CA TRP A 548 2.87 3.36 -15.46
C TRP A 548 2.35 4.58 -16.22
N ARG A 549 3.17 5.62 -16.42
CA ARG A 549 2.78 6.86 -17.13
C ARG A 549 2.46 6.58 -18.59
N VAL A 550 3.06 5.54 -19.16
CA VAL A 550 2.73 5.08 -20.50
C VAL A 550 1.28 4.60 -20.57
N ALA A 551 0.85 3.78 -19.60
CA ALA A 551 -0.53 3.35 -19.48
C ALA A 551 -1.47 4.54 -19.23
N TRP A 552 -1.06 5.54 -18.44
CA TRP A 552 -1.82 6.77 -18.26
C TRP A 552 -2.10 7.49 -19.59
N TYR A 553 -1.06 7.72 -20.40
CA TYR A 553 -1.23 8.40 -21.68
C TYR A 553 -1.94 7.54 -22.73
N ASP A 554 -1.80 6.21 -22.68
CA ASP A 554 -2.64 5.30 -23.47
C ASP A 554 -4.12 5.46 -23.13
N GLY A 555 -4.44 5.60 -21.85
CA GLY A 555 -5.81 5.88 -21.40
C GLY A 555 -6.33 7.22 -21.92
N LEU A 556 -5.51 8.27 -21.88
CA LEU A 556 -5.88 9.59 -22.42
C LEU A 556 -6.07 9.58 -23.94
N LEU A 557 -5.20 8.89 -24.68
CA LEU A 557 -5.34 8.74 -26.13
C LEU A 557 -6.65 8.01 -26.47
N ALA A 558 -6.95 6.93 -25.74
CA ALA A 558 -8.20 6.18 -25.90
C ALA A 558 -9.45 7.02 -25.58
N LEU A 559 -9.42 7.85 -24.53
CA LEU A 559 -10.50 8.82 -24.26
C LEU A 559 -10.63 9.84 -25.39
N ALA A 560 -9.53 10.34 -25.93
CA ALA A 560 -9.53 11.33 -26.99
C ALA A 560 -10.07 10.76 -28.33
N THR A 561 -9.89 9.47 -28.58
CA THR A 561 -10.43 8.77 -29.76
C THR A 561 -11.82 8.15 -29.53
N GLY A 562 -12.33 8.17 -28.30
CA GLY A 562 -13.66 7.65 -27.93
C GLY A 562 -13.71 6.16 -27.59
N ASP A 563 -12.57 5.50 -27.40
CA ASP A 563 -12.47 4.10 -26.97
C ASP A 563 -12.49 4.00 -25.43
N THR A 564 -13.69 3.96 -24.85
CA THR A 564 -13.88 3.93 -23.39
C THR A 564 -13.43 2.60 -22.77
N ASP A 565 -13.52 1.48 -23.48
CA ASP A 565 -13.08 0.18 -22.96
C ASP A 565 -11.57 0.09 -22.83
N GLN A 566 -10.84 0.55 -23.86
CA GLN A 566 -9.39 0.65 -23.79
C GLN A 566 -8.96 1.65 -22.73
N ALA A 567 -9.59 2.83 -22.66
CA ALA A 567 -9.30 3.82 -21.63
C ALA A 567 -9.43 3.23 -20.21
N ARG A 568 -10.53 2.52 -19.95
CA ARG A 568 -10.80 1.88 -18.65
C ARG A 568 -9.72 0.87 -18.30
N SER A 569 -9.37 -0.02 -19.23
CA SER A 569 -8.31 -1.02 -19.03
C SER A 569 -6.96 -0.37 -18.69
N ARG A 570 -6.62 0.72 -19.39
CA ARG A 570 -5.36 1.44 -19.18
C ARG A 570 -5.30 2.18 -17.84
N PHE A 571 -6.37 2.88 -17.46
CA PHE A 571 -6.44 3.53 -16.14
C PHE A 571 -6.52 2.52 -15.00
N ASP A 572 -7.14 1.35 -15.20
CA ASP A 572 -7.13 0.26 -14.22
C ASP A 572 -5.72 -0.29 -13.98
N ALA A 573 -4.91 -0.41 -15.04
CA ALA A 573 -3.50 -0.77 -14.90
C ALA A 573 -2.72 0.28 -14.09
N VAL A 574 -2.99 1.58 -14.30
CA VAL A 574 -2.40 2.64 -13.46
C VAL A 574 -2.87 2.54 -12.02
N TYR A 575 -4.15 2.24 -11.77
CA TYR A 575 -4.66 2.08 -10.40
C TYR A 575 -4.08 0.84 -9.70
N ALA A 576 -3.87 -0.24 -10.46
CA ALA A 576 -3.20 -1.45 -9.97
C ALA A 576 -1.73 -1.19 -9.63
N ALA A 577 -1.06 -0.27 -10.35
CA ALA A 577 0.25 0.22 -9.98
C ALA A 577 0.16 1.17 -8.78
N LEU A 578 -0.75 2.13 -8.75
CA LEU A 578 -0.79 3.22 -7.77
C LEU A 578 -2.07 3.18 -6.93
N PRO A 579 -2.24 2.19 -6.03
CA PRO A 579 -3.48 2.00 -5.29
C PRO A 579 -3.79 3.14 -4.31
N GLY A 580 -2.79 3.91 -3.91
CA GLY A 580 -2.94 5.07 -3.01
C GLY A 580 -3.36 6.36 -3.72
N GLU A 581 -3.27 6.43 -5.04
CA GLU A 581 -3.52 7.65 -5.80
C GLU A 581 -5.00 7.84 -6.16
N LEU A 582 -5.47 9.10 -6.10
CA LEU A 582 -6.85 9.46 -6.46
C LEU A 582 -7.02 9.72 -7.97
N ALA A 583 -5.97 10.16 -8.66
CA ALA A 583 -5.99 10.47 -10.09
C ALA A 583 -6.48 9.30 -10.98
N PRO A 584 -5.97 8.05 -10.86
CA PRO A 584 -6.47 6.94 -11.65
C PRO A 584 -7.92 6.57 -11.31
N GLN A 585 -8.34 6.73 -10.05
CA GLN A 585 -9.75 6.51 -9.67
C GLN A 585 -10.67 7.56 -10.30
N LEU A 586 -10.26 8.83 -10.33
CA LEU A 586 -11.01 9.88 -11.03
C LEU A 586 -11.14 9.55 -12.53
N ALA A 587 -10.06 9.12 -13.18
CA ALA A 587 -10.08 8.75 -14.58
C ALA A 587 -10.97 7.52 -14.87
N LEU A 588 -10.99 6.53 -13.95
CA LEU A 588 -11.91 5.39 -14.02
C LEU A 588 -13.38 5.81 -13.84
N GLY A 589 -13.66 6.72 -12.90
CA GLY A 589 -15.00 7.31 -12.73
C GLY A 589 -15.46 8.02 -14.00
N PHE A 590 -14.60 8.85 -14.56
CA PHE A 590 -14.83 9.56 -15.82
C PHE A 590 -15.12 8.61 -16.98
N THR A 591 -14.29 7.57 -17.13
CA THR A 591 -14.46 6.59 -18.21
C THR A 591 -15.74 5.77 -18.06
N ALA A 592 -16.08 5.38 -16.83
CA ALA A 592 -17.31 4.65 -16.53
C ALA A 592 -18.55 5.50 -16.82
N GLU A 593 -18.52 6.80 -16.50
CA GLU A 593 -19.60 7.73 -16.81
C GLU A 593 -19.83 7.85 -18.32
N LEU A 594 -18.75 8.00 -19.10
CA LEU A 594 -18.84 8.03 -20.56
C LEU A 594 -19.35 6.71 -21.17
N ALA A 595 -19.05 5.58 -20.53
CA ALA A 595 -19.55 4.26 -20.94
C ALA A 595 -21.01 3.99 -20.49
N GLY A 596 -21.62 4.89 -19.72
CA GLY A 596 -22.96 4.74 -19.17
C GLY A 596 -23.06 3.83 -17.93
N ASP A 597 -21.94 3.38 -17.37
CA ASP A 597 -21.89 2.62 -16.11
C ASP A 597 -21.87 3.57 -14.91
N LEU A 598 -23.02 4.20 -14.67
CA LEU A 598 -23.16 5.27 -13.68
C LEU A 598 -22.95 4.79 -12.24
N LYS A 599 -23.25 3.52 -11.95
CA LYS A 599 -23.05 2.94 -10.62
C LYS A 599 -21.57 2.82 -10.28
N THR A 600 -20.77 2.31 -11.23
CA THR A 600 -19.31 2.23 -11.06
C THR A 600 -18.69 3.62 -11.01
N ALA A 601 -19.15 4.54 -11.87
CA ALA A 601 -18.70 5.93 -11.87
C ALA A 601 -18.94 6.61 -10.52
N ALA A 602 -20.16 6.49 -9.97
CA ALA A 602 -20.51 7.03 -8.66
C ALA A 602 -19.61 6.47 -7.54
N GLY A 603 -19.26 5.18 -7.58
CA GLY A 603 -18.35 4.56 -6.62
C GLY A 603 -16.97 5.24 -6.58
N TYR A 604 -16.34 5.43 -7.74
CA TYR A 604 -15.04 6.10 -7.83
C TYR A 604 -15.11 7.58 -7.44
N TYR A 605 -16.10 8.30 -7.95
CA TYR A 605 -16.29 9.71 -7.61
C TYR A 605 -16.57 9.93 -6.13
N ASP A 606 -17.29 9.01 -5.46
CA ASP A 606 -17.51 9.07 -4.02
C ASP A 606 -16.19 8.96 -3.25
N VAL A 607 -15.34 7.98 -3.57
CA VAL A 607 -14.04 7.80 -2.91
C VAL A 607 -13.15 9.04 -3.10
N VAL A 608 -13.04 9.54 -4.33
CA VAL A 608 -12.18 10.69 -4.65
C VAL A 608 -12.66 11.96 -3.94
N SER A 609 -13.92 12.35 -4.12
CA SER A 609 -14.47 13.59 -3.55
C SER A 609 -14.53 13.58 -2.02
N ARG A 610 -14.72 12.40 -1.41
CA ARG A 610 -14.72 12.24 0.04
C ARG A 610 -13.32 12.30 0.63
N THR A 611 -12.32 11.74 -0.07
CA THR A 611 -10.92 11.73 0.39
C THR A 611 -10.31 13.12 0.29
N ASP A 612 -10.45 13.77 -0.87
CA ASP A 612 -9.95 15.10 -1.13
C ASP A 612 -11.02 15.97 -1.83
N PRO A 613 -11.72 16.84 -1.07
CA PRO A 613 -12.74 17.74 -1.59
C PRO A 613 -12.23 18.80 -2.58
N ALA A 614 -10.92 18.91 -2.81
CA ALA A 614 -10.36 19.74 -3.87
C ALA A 614 -10.60 19.16 -5.27
N TYR A 615 -10.95 17.87 -5.39
CA TYR A 615 -11.34 17.23 -6.65
C TYR A 615 -12.82 17.52 -6.94
N THR A 616 -13.07 18.69 -7.52
CA THR A 616 -14.40 19.21 -7.76
C THR A 616 -15.10 18.54 -8.94
N THR A 617 -14.37 18.02 -9.93
CA THR A 617 -14.98 17.19 -10.99
C THR A 617 -15.53 15.88 -10.43
N ALA A 618 -14.91 15.31 -9.39
CA ALA A 618 -15.44 14.13 -8.72
C ALA A 618 -16.76 14.44 -8.00
N ALA A 619 -16.85 15.59 -7.31
CA ALA A 619 -18.09 16.02 -6.68
C ALA A 619 -19.21 16.25 -7.71
N ALA A 620 -18.90 16.92 -8.82
CA ALA A 620 -19.85 17.15 -9.91
C ALA A 620 -20.27 15.84 -10.62
N GLY A 621 -19.32 14.95 -10.88
CA GLY A 621 -19.57 13.64 -11.48
C GLY A 621 -20.44 12.75 -10.60
N LEU A 622 -20.16 12.70 -9.29
CA LEU A 622 -21.02 12.03 -8.33
C LEU A 622 -22.45 12.60 -8.35
N ALA A 623 -22.59 13.93 -8.39
CA ALA A 623 -23.90 14.57 -8.45
C ALA A 623 -24.68 14.17 -9.72
N ARG A 624 -24.02 14.14 -10.89
CA ARG A 624 -24.64 13.68 -12.14
C ARG A 624 -25.08 12.23 -12.07
N CYS A 625 -24.24 11.33 -11.56
CA CYS A 625 -24.61 9.92 -11.41
C CYS A 625 -25.80 9.74 -10.45
N ARG A 626 -25.84 10.48 -9.34
CA ARG A 626 -26.96 10.43 -8.37
C ARG A 626 -28.26 10.95 -8.98
N LEU A 627 -28.21 12.06 -9.74
CA LEU A 627 -29.37 12.57 -10.45
C LEU A 627 -29.92 11.56 -11.46
N ALA A 628 -29.04 10.85 -12.16
CA ALA A 628 -29.42 9.81 -13.12
C ALA A 628 -30.19 8.65 -12.47
N GLU A 629 -29.84 8.30 -11.23
CA GLU A 629 -30.55 7.31 -10.40
C GLU A 629 -31.80 7.89 -9.71
N GLY A 630 -32.02 9.20 -9.83
CA GLY A 630 -33.14 9.92 -9.24
C GLY A 630 -32.92 10.42 -7.80
N ASP A 631 -31.69 10.31 -7.28
CA ASP A 631 -31.30 10.77 -5.95
C ASP A 631 -30.85 12.25 -5.96
N ARG A 632 -31.84 13.16 -5.89
CA ARG A 632 -31.57 14.61 -5.80
C ARG A 632 -30.86 15.01 -4.51
N ALA A 633 -31.18 14.36 -3.39
CA ALA A 633 -30.60 14.67 -2.09
C ALA A 633 -29.10 14.31 -2.07
N GLY A 634 -28.73 13.13 -2.57
CA GLY A 634 -27.34 12.71 -2.72
C GLY A 634 -26.57 13.58 -3.72
N ALA A 635 -27.22 14.09 -4.77
CA ALA A 635 -26.59 15.04 -5.68
C ALA A 635 -26.24 16.38 -5.01
N VAL A 636 -27.13 16.90 -4.17
CA VAL A 636 -26.86 18.10 -3.36
C VAL A 636 -25.77 17.84 -2.32
N GLU A 637 -25.78 16.67 -1.67
CA GLU A 637 -24.72 16.26 -0.76
C GLU A 637 -23.35 16.26 -1.46
N ALA A 638 -23.26 15.72 -2.67
CA ALA A 638 -22.04 15.68 -3.46
C ALA A 638 -21.49 17.09 -3.74
N TYR A 639 -22.33 18.02 -4.20
CA TYR A 639 -21.92 19.43 -4.41
C TYR A 639 -21.51 20.13 -3.11
N ASN A 640 -22.13 19.78 -1.99
CA ASN A 640 -21.81 20.34 -0.67
C ASN A 640 -20.48 19.85 -0.09
N ARG A 641 -19.85 18.82 -0.68
CA ARG A 641 -18.49 18.42 -0.30
C ARG A 641 -17.46 19.49 -0.66
N VAL A 642 -17.70 20.26 -1.72
CA VAL A 642 -16.78 21.33 -2.14
C VAL A 642 -16.66 22.37 -1.02
N PRO A 643 -15.45 22.63 -0.48
CA PRO A 643 -15.28 23.52 0.66
C PRO A 643 -15.64 24.97 0.33
N GLY A 644 -16.19 25.72 1.29
CA GLY A 644 -16.51 27.15 1.14
C GLY A 644 -15.33 28.05 0.77
N THR A 645 -14.10 27.61 1.05
CA THR A 645 -12.86 28.30 0.69
C THR A 645 -12.40 28.04 -0.76
N SER A 646 -13.02 27.09 -1.46
CA SER A 646 -12.68 26.75 -2.84
C SER A 646 -13.19 27.82 -3.82
N SER A 647 -12.40 28.14 -4.85
CA SER A 647 -12.85 29.00 -5.94
C SER A 647 -14.04 28.40 -6.70
N ALA A 648 -14.20 27.07 -6.66
CA ALA A 648 -15.28 26.34 -7.29
C ALA A 648 -16.56 26.30 -6.44
N TYR A 649 -16.52 26.73 -5.17
CA TYR A 649 -17.66 26.63 -4.25
C TYR A 649 -18.94 27.25 -4.81
N ARG A 650 -18.86 28.49 -5.32
CA ARG A 650 -20.01 29.19 -5.89
C ARG A 650 -20.63 28.42 -7.05
N VAL A 651 -19.80 27.86 -7.93
CA VAL A 651 -20.29 27.10 -9.09
C VAL A 651 -20.87 25.75 -8.65
N SER A 652 -20.28 25.11 -7.64
CA SER A 652 -20.84 23.91 -7.01
C SER A 652 -22.24 24.16 -6.43
N GLN A 653 -22.43 25.27 -5.71
CA GLN A 653 -23.74 25.64 -5.15
C GLN A 653 -24.78 25.97 -6.25
N VAL A 654 -24.35 26.58 -7.36
CA VAL A 654 -25.19 26.73 -8.57
C VAL A 654 -25.61 25.36 -9.12
N GLY A 655 -24.69 24.40 -9.16
CA GLY A 655 -24.96 23.00 -9.51
C GLY A 655 -25.99 22.36 -8.58
N ALA A 656 -25.86 22.55 -7.26
CA ALA A 656 -26.81 22.04 -6.27
C ALA A 656 -28.24 22.59 -6.47
N VAL A 657 -28.38 23.90 -6.76
CA VAL A 657 -29.68 24.49 -7.09
C VAL A 657 -30.27 23.85 -8.35
N ARG A 658 -29.47 23.71 -9.41
CA ARG A 658 -29.92 23.08 -10.67
C ARG A 658 -30.30 21.61 -10.47
N ALA A 659 -29.58 20.88 -9.62
CA ALA A 659 -29.88 19.50 -9.25
C ALA A 659 -31.25 19.34 -8.56
N LEU A 660 -31.74 20.38 -7.87
CA LEU A 660 -33.07 20.37 -7.23
C LEU A 660 -34.19 20.81 -8.18
N VAL A 661 -33.89 21.68 -9.13
CA VAL A 661 -34.90 22.37 -9.94
C VAL A 661 -35.10 21.73 -11.31
N ARG A 662 -34.04 21.24 -11.95
CA ARG A 662 -34.15 20.74 -13.32
C ARG A 662 -34.89 19.41 -13.34
N PRO A 663 -35.89 19.23 -14.24
CA PRO A 663 -36.55 17.95 -14.40
C PRO A 663 -35.53 16.92 -14.91
N HIS A 664 -35.60 15.71 -14.36
CA HIS A 664 -34.79 14.58 -14.77
C HIS A 664 -35.72 13.44 -15.18
N GLU A 665 -35.37 12.66 -16.21
CA GLU A 665 -36.22 11.56 -16.71
C GLU A 665 -36.56 10.56 -15.60
N SER A 666 -35.58 10.20 -14.75
CA SER A 666 -35.77 9.27 -13.63
C SER A 666 -36.28 9.89 -12.33
N ALA A 667 -36.36 11.23 -12.22
CA ALA A 667 -36.78 11.89 -10.98
C ALA A 667 -37.61 13.14 -11.22
N ALA A 668 -38.88 13.06 -10.82
CA ALA A 668 -39.76 14.22 -10.75
C ALA A 668 -39.21 15.24 -9.73
N VAL A 669 -39.56 16.50 -9.93
CA VAL A 669 -39.26 17.56 -8.97
C VAL A 669 -40.41 17.61 -7.97
N ASP A 670 -40.10 17.44 -6.68
CA ASP A 670 -41.05 17.58 -5.60
C ASP A 670 -41.01 18.99 -4.97
N VAL A 671 -42.00 19.27 -4.13
CA VAL A 671 -42.16 20.57 -3.46
C VAL A 671 -41.03 20.86 -2.47
N ASP A 672 -40.52 19.82 -1.82
CA ASP A 672 -39.43 19.94 -0.84
C ASP A 672 -38.11 20.34 -1.53
N SER A 673 -37.86 19.82 -2.73
CA SER A 673 -36.74 20.18 -3.58
C SER A 673 -36.82 21.64 -4.03
N LEU A 674 -38.02 22.12 -4.43
CA LEU A 674 -38.24 23.52 -4.79
C LEU A 674 -38.01 24.45 -3.59
N THR A 675 -38.46 24.05 -2.41
CA THR A 675 -38.26 24.81 -1.16
C THR A 675 -36.77 24.87 -0.80
N SER A 676 -36.08 23.73 -0.85
CA SER A 676 -34.64 23.64 -0.60
C SER A 676 -33.83 24.48 -1.60
N ALA A 677 -34.22 24.49 -2.87
CA ALA A 677 -33.59 25.31 -3.90
C ALA A 677 -33.78 26.81 -3.63
N ALA A 678 -34.98 27.24 -3.21
CA ALA A 678 -35.23 28.62 -2.82
C ALA A 678 -34.34 29.05 -1.65
N GLU A 679 -34.22 28.21 -0.61
CA GLU A 679 -33.35 28.48 0.54
C GLU A 679 -31.86 28.56 0.18
N LEU A 680 -31.40 27.74 -0.77
CA LEU A 680 -30.02 27.81 -1.29
C LEU A 680 -29.79 29.10 -2.08
N ILE A 681 -30.74 29.49 -2.94
CA ILE A 681 -30.67 30.72 -3.73
C ILE A 681 -30.58 31.95 -2.81
N GLU A 682 -31.37 32.03 -1.73
CA GLU A 682 -31.34 33.18 -0.81
C GLU A 682 -29.98 33.36 -0.10
N ARG A 683 -29.20 32.27 0.05
CA ARG A 683 -27.88 32.29 0.69
C ARG A 683 -26.73 32.43 -0.30
N LEU A 684 -27.01 32.39 -1.61
CA LEU A 684 -26.00 32.33 -2.65
C LEU A 684 -25.47 33.72 -3.00
N GLU A 685 -24.17 33.93 -2.82
CA GLU A 685 -23.47 35.15 -3.21
C GLU A 685 -22.94 35.07 -4.65
N VAL A 686 -23.79 35.41 -5.63
CA VAL A 686 -23.45 35.49 -7.06
C VAL A 686 -23.96 36.81 -7.66
N GLU A 687 -23.57 37.12 -8.90
CA GLU A 687 -24.05 38.31 -9.62
C GLU A 687 -25.58 38.31 -9.74
N ALA A 688 -26.20 39.50 -9.66
CA ALA A 688 -27.66 39.65 -9.67
C ALA A 688 -28.32 39.00 -10.89
N ALA A 689 -27.68 39.05 -12.06
CA ALA A 689 -28.15 38.42 -13.29
C ALA A 689 -28.17 36.89 -13.19
N GLN A 690 -27.13 36.31 -12.59
CA GLN A 690 -27.02 34.86 -12.39
C GLN A 690 -28.02 34.37 -11.33
N LEU A 691 -28.18 35.13 -10.24
CA LEU A 691 -29.20 34.85 -9.22
C LEU A 691 -30.62 34.90 -9.81
N ALA A 692 -30.90 35.90 -10.65
CA ALA A 692 -32.16 36.02 -11.36
C ALA A 692 -32.40 34.87 -12.34
N ALA A 693 -31.37 34.39 -13.03
CA ALA A 693 -31.47 33.21 -13.89
C ALA A 693 -31.84 31.95 -13.10
N LEU A 694 -31.19 31.71 -11.95
CA LEU A 694 -31.53 30.57 -11.08
C LEU A 694 -32.94 30.68 -10.51
N ARG A 695 -33.37 31.88 -10.11
CA ARG A 695 -34.75 32.14 -9.70
C ARG A 695 -35.74 31.88 -10.85
N ALA A 696 -35.42 32.26 -12.07
CA ALA A 696 -36.26 31.98 -13.23
C ALA A 696 -36.40 30.46 -13.47
N GLU A 697 -35.29 29.69 -13.44
CA GLU A 697 -35.33 28.22 -13.54
C GLU A 697 -36.24 27.61 -12.46
N LEU A 698 -36.11 28.07 -11.19
CA LEU A 698 -36.95 27.62 -10.07
C LEU A 698 -38.44 27.90 -10.30
N LEU A 699 -38.77 29.12 -10.70
CA LEU A 699 -40.15 29.59 -10.86
C LEU A 699 -40.83 28.97 -12.09
N GLU A 700 -40.09 28.73 -13.18
CA GLU A 700 -40.59 27.95 -14.31
C GLU A 700 -40.98 26.53 -13.91
N GLN A 701 -40.16 25.88 -13.05
CA GLN A 701 -40.48 24.55 -12.55
C GLN A 701 -41.65 24.57 -11.55
N ALA A 702 -41.72 25.57 -10.67
CA ALA A 702 -42.86 25.76 -9.77
C ALA A 702 -44.17 25.97 -10.54
N LEU A 703 -44.14 26.73 -11.64
CA LEU A 703 -45.30 26.95 -12.51
C LEU A 703 -45.77 25.66 -13.19
N ARG A 704 -44.83 24.83 -13.66
CA ARG A 704 -45.15 23.49 -14.20
C ARG A 704 -45.80 22.60 -13.14
N THR A 705 -45.29 22.64 -11.91
CA THR A 705 -45.80 21.85 -10.78
C THR A 705 -47.21 22.28 -10.37
N LEU A 706 -47.50 23.59 -10.35
CA LEU A 706 -48.85 24.13 -10.16
C LEU A 706 -49.82 23.70 -11.26
N GLY A 707 -49.37 23.68 -12.52
CA GLY A 707 -50.17 23.19 -13.66
C GLY A 707 -50.61 21.74 -13.53
N GLY A 708 -49.88 20.94 -12.74
CA GLY A 708 -50.24 19.56 -12.37
C GLY A 708 -51.21 19.45 -11.18
N GLY A 709 -51.65 20.56 -10.59
CA GLY A 709 -52.58 20.59 -9.45
C GLY A 709 -51.93 20.52 -8.06
N THR A 710 -50.61 20.49 -7.98
CA THR A 710 -49.86 20.45 -6.72
C THR A 710 -49.71 21.85 -6.13
N ARG A 711 -49.91 22.01 -4.81
CA ARG A 711 -49.73 23.30 -4.14
C ARG A 711 -48.25 23.61 -3.90
N ILE A 712 -47.90 24.89 -4.01
CA ILE A 712 -46.53 25.37 -3.82
C ILE A 712 -46.48 26.30 -2.61
N PRO A 713 -45.60 26.08 -1.62
CA PRO A 713 -45.40 27.00 -0.51
C PRO A 713 -44.92 28.37 -0.98
N ALA A 714 -45.40 29.44 -0.34
CA ALA A 714 -44.97 30.81 -0.64
C ALA A 714 -43.46 31.03 -0.42
N ALA A 715 -42.82 30.20 0.39
CA ALA A 715 -41.37 30.19 0.58
C ALA A 715 -40.57 29.99 -0.73
N VAL A 716 -41.14 29.27 -1.71
CA VAL A 716 -40.50 29.04 -3.02
C VAL A 716 -40.34 30.35 -3.82
N LEU A 717 -41.16 31.37 -3.54
CA LEU A 717 -41.06 32.68 -4.18
C LEU A 717 -39.97 33.59 -3.58
N GLY A 718 -39.38 33.19 -2.46
CA GLY A 718 -38.47 34.01 -1.66
C GLY A 718 -39.18 34.84 -0.58
N GLY A 719 -38.48 35.06 0.53
CA GLY A 719 -38.97 35.82 1.70
C GLY A 719 -39.77 35.02 2.74
N THR A 720 -40.22 35.68 3.81
CA THR A 720 -40.85 35.04 4.99
C THR A 720 -42.37 34.91 4.90
N ARG A 721 -42.95 34.81 3.69
CA ARG A 721 -44.41 34.71 3.52
C ARG A 721 -44.89 33.31 3.91
N ALA A 722 -45.92 33.26 4.76
CA ALA A 722 -46.60 32.01 5.12
C ALA A 722 -47.77 31.72 4.16
N GLY A 723 -48.06 30.43 3.93
CA GLY A 723 -49.16 29.96 3.08
C GLY A 723 -48.71 29.42 1.73
N ASP A 724 -49.67 29.20 0.83
CA ASP A 724 -49.44 28.67 -0.52
C ASP A 724 -49.40 29.80 -1.56
N ALA A 725 -48.50 29.71 -2.53
CA ALA A 725 -48.41 30.57 -3.69
C ALA A 725 -49.35 30.09 -4.81
N GLY A 726 -50.13 31.01 -5.38
CA GLY A 726 -50.93 30.75 -6.57
C GLY A 726 -50.15 30.93 -7.87
N GLU A 727 -50.75 30.47 -8.99
CA GLU A 727 -50.18 30.65 -10.35
C GLU A 727 -49.84 32.12 -10.64
N ARG A 728 -50.71 33.04 -10.19
CA ARG A 728 -50.53 34.48 -10.36
C ARG A 728 -49.26 34.99 -9.66
N ASP A 729 -48.95 34.49 -8.47
CA ASP A 729 -47.81 34.94 -7.67
C ASP A 729 -46.49 34.45 -8.29
N VAL A 730 -46.45 33.17 -8.70
CA VAL A 730 -45.30 32.59 -9.40
C VAL A 730 -45.02 33.33 -10.71
N ARG A 731 -46.05 33.63 -11.50
CA ARG A 731 -45.92 34.38 -12.76
C ARG A 731 -45.39 35.80 -12.56
N PHE A 732 -45.83 36.50 -11.50
CA PHE A 732 -45.29 37.82 -11.17
C PHE A 732 -43.81 37.76 -10.78
N ALA A 733 -43.43 36.79 -9.96
CA ALA A 733 -42.03 36.59 -9.58
C ALA A 733 -41.16 36.24 -10.80
N LEU A 734 -41.69 35.43 -11.73
CA LEU A 734 -40.98 35.05 -12.96
C LEU A 734 -40.79 36.23 -13.91
N GLU A 735 -41.80 37.09 -14.09
CA GLU A 735 -41.66 38.35 -14.83
C GLU A 735 -40.54 39.21 -14.25
N ALA A 736 -40.49 39.35 -12.91
CA ALA A 736 -39.46 40.14 -12.23
C ALA A 736 -38.05 39.56 -12.48
N ALA A 737 -37.90 38.22 -12.41
CA ALA A 737 -36.64 37.54 -12.66
C ALA A 737 -36.12 37.79 -14.09
N TYR A 738 -36.96 37.61 -15.12
CA TYR A 738 -36.55 37.88 -16.50
C TYR A 738 -36.20 39.35 -16.75
N ARG A 739 -36.93 40.29 -16.12
CA ARG A 739 -36.60 41.72 -16.21
C ARG A 739 -35.25 42.04 -15.59
N GLU A 740 -34.89 41.38 -14.49
CA GLU A 740 -33.57 41.52 -13.86
C GLU A 740 -32.46 41.00 -14.78
N MET A 741 -32.64 39.79 -15.35
CA MET A 741 -31.70 39.23 -16.34
C MET A 741 -31.51 40.17 -17.54
N ALA A 742 -32.60 40.75 -18.05
CA ALA A 742 -32.58 41.67 -19.19
C ALA A 742 -31.81 42.99 -18.92
N ARG A 743 -31.59 43.37 -17.65
CA ARG A 743 -30.79 44.56 -17.32
C ARG A 743 -29.29 44.32 -17.52
N ALA A 744 -28.83 43.08 -17.40
CA ALA A 744 -27.42 42.71 -17.45
C ALA A 744 -26.92 42.36 -18.85
N VAL A 745 -27.82 42.22 -19.84
CA VAL A 745 -27.47 41.89 -21.22
C VAL A 745 -27.88 42.99 -22.20
N HIS A 746 -27.32 42.96 -23.40
CA HIS A 746 -27.62 43.92 -24.47
C HIS A 746 -27.98 43.20 -25.78
N GLY A 747 -28.47 43.96 -26.76
CA GLY A 747 -28.74 43.44 -28.10
C GLY A 747 -29.89 42.41 -28.15
N PRO A 748 -29.79 41.39 -29.03
CA PRO A 748 -30.87 40.42 -29.25
C PRO A 748 -31.30 39.65 -28.00
N GLU A 749 -30.36 39.31 -27.11
CA GLU A 749 -30.66 38.55 -25.90
C GLU A 749 -31.51 39.36 -24.91
N LYS A 750 -31.29 40.69 -24.83
CA LYS A 750 -32.14 41.58 -24.03
C LYS A 750 -33.58 41.57 -24.54
N ILE A 751 -33.77 41.61 -25.86
CA ILE A 751 -35.11 41.59 -26.47
C ILE A 751 -35.80 40.26 -26.12
N ARG A 752 -35.08 39.13 -26.29
CA ARG A 752 -35.58 37.79 -25.94
C ARG A 752 -36.08 37.73 -24.49
N LEU A 753 -35.29 38.20 -23.53
CA LEU A 753 -35.66 38.18 -22.12
C LEU A 753 -36.84 39.12 -21.78
N VAL A 754 -36.94 40.27 -22.46
CA VAL A 754 -38.09 41.18 -22.30
C VAL A 754 -39.37 40.52 -22.83
N ASP A 755 -39.30 39.83 -23.97
CA ASP A 755 -40.44 39.09 -24.52
C ASP A 755 -40.88 37.94 -23.60
N MET A 756 -39.92 37.21 -23.03
CA MET A 756 -40.20 36.19 -22.00
C MET A 756 -40.86 36.80 -20.76
N ALA A 757 -40.39 37.96 -20.28
CA ALA A 757 -41.01 38.68 -19.17
C ALA A 757 -42.47 39.08 -19.46
N ASN A 758 -42.74 39.55 -20.67
CA ASN A 758 -44.08 39.93 -21.10
C ASN A 758 -45.01 38.71 -21.24
N ALA A 759 -44.49 37.57 -21.68
CA ALA A 759 -45.23 36.31 -21.77
C ALA A 759 -45.55 35.71 -20.37
N ALA A 760 -44.64 35.88 -19.41
CA ALA A 760 -44.84 35.42 -18.02
C ALA A 760 -45.91 36.24 -17.28
N ARG A 761 -46.11 37.51 -17.64
CA ARG A 761 -47.03 38.44 -16.98
C ARG A 761 -48.43 37.82 -16.75
N PRO A 762 -48.98 37.85 -15.51
CA PRO A 762 -50.33 37.35 -15.25
C PRO A 762 -51.38 38.15 -16.01
N ARG A 763 -52.31 37.46 -16.69
CA ARG A 763 -53.46 38.12 -17.33
C ARG A 763 -54.42 38.63 -16.24
N THR A 764 -54.52 39.93 -16.08
CA THR A 764 -55.61 40.56 -15.32
C THR A 764 -56.92 40.35 -16.08
N ARG A 765 -57.82 39.50 -15.58
CA ARG A 765 -59.24 39.57 -15.98
C ARG A 765 -59.79 40.89 -15.45
N THR A 766 -59.98 41.86 -16.35
CA THR A 766 -61.00 42.90 -16.18
C THR A 766 -62.39 42.28 -16.17
#